data_AF-A0A6C2YJY6-F1
#
_entry.id   AF-A0A6C2YJY6-F1
#
_cell.length_a   1.000
_cell.length_b   1.000
_cell.length_c   1.000
_cell.angle_alpha   90.00
_cell.angle_beta   90.00
_cell.angle_gamma   90.00
#
_symmetry.space_group_name_H-M   'P 1'
#
loop_
_entity.id
_entity.type
_entity.pdbx_description
1 polymer ?
#
loop_
_entity_poly.entity_id
_entity_poly.type
_entity_poly.pdbx_seq_one_letter_code
_entity_poly.pdbx_strand_id
1 'polypeptide(L)'
;MDQHPIETTPLARGTSRMSKSNSTMPVIEQLETRITPVRDVIIQVGGTGTLADVDSFADKPGRDIVIDPNTIRRAGSDVVIRASRDVLINGQIDMVNRGVDLTIEAGRSIASGVLSNISTRAGDVRMTANMNASAGVNTADRGTGEARLALATNTTIRTDGGNVTLTIESGTGRSQANTGNLFANTINVGRTGKVVISHRGPTNERHTLLTGSITAASLEVNAAAHTSNVRGRLQVGYGDKIRINADDQSYRVGVGTNGTSIDLVREVEFRNSAGTGAPRSMVVRQDTTLRTGGTAVPLAKNLPSGKPGLLTLQSDRGSIIVEDAARLTGTRLVMKAPSTTAGKIILPAGISLESLTVEAGQAIVFATGTGGSIAPVDVNGTVSLKGKVEINGTIPSTGRTLIRNAGRDAVVGTFTGQPEGSNITIGGVRRTISYRGGDGNDVTVGAPRPTSPPPVSPPPPPVSPPPPPVSPPPPPVSPPRPPVSPPPPVSPPPPVSPPPPVSPPPGPPGAPAFAVGSLPGTQPRVDVYDAAGRLIRSLTPFASTFRGGVNVAMGDVNGDGVKDVILASGKGMTPQAQVVDGKTWRVVFTFSGYDPRITTGMNVAVGDLDGDGKDDIVVAPESGGAGRVSVRRGGDFREIGAFTPYGSNFTGGIRVAVGDVDGDRKKEIVTSPASGMQSVIRFFDSRTFALEGTFVADTATNGSFISTGDVMGQGRDQVIIGAGAGRPSRVQVVDMVSKRVLANFNVSLGVGQGVRVSTTDIDRDGSVDILSQSQTTATQAFKGKTLAGIGEISTGSNLRRGGIKV
;
A
#
# COMPACT_ATOMS: atom_id res chain seq x y z
N MET A 1 -18.82 92.71 23.71
CA MET A 1 -18.39 91.31 23.79
C MET A 1 -19.51 90.50 23.20
N ASP A 2 -19.15 89.81 22.12
CA ASP A 2 -19.97 89.55 20.95
C ASP A 2 -20.01 88.03 20.73
N GLN A 3 -20.94 87.39 20.02
CA GLN A 3 -22.27 87.76 19.50
C GLN A 3 -23.02 86.41 19.23
N HIS A 4 -24.35 86.45 19.12
CA HIS A 4 -25.22 85.36 18.62
C HIS A 4 -25.89 85.84 17.28
N PRO A 5 -26.67 85.06 16.48
CA PRO A 5 -27.33 83.76 16.77
C PRO A 5 -27.44 82.68 15.61
N ILE A 6 -28.02 81.50 15.91
CA ILE A 6 -29.10 80.68 15.23
C ILE A 6 -29.10 80.53 13.66
N GLU A 7 -29.41 79.39 13.00
CA GLU A 7 -30.09 78.11 13.36
C GLU A 7 -29.29 76.83 12.96
N THR A 8 -29.66 75.75 12.20
CA THR A 8 -30.83 75.30 11.38
C THR A 8 -30.87 73.74 11.29
N THR A 9 -31.99 73.13 10.87
CA THR A 9 -32.25 71.65 10.68
C THR A 9 -33.19 71.41 9.47
N PRO A 10 -33.71 70.20 9.11
CA PRO A 10 -33.35 68.77 9.34
C PRO A 10 -33.32 67.93 8.02
N LEU A 11 -33.27 66.58 8.08
CA LEU A 11 -33.72 65.71 6.95
C LEU A 11 -34.05 64.25 7.35
N ALA A 12 -35.21 63.71 6.94
CA ALA A 12 -35.53 62.28 6.99
C ALA A 12 -36.67 61.85 6.02
N ARG A 13 -36.44 60.74 5.28
CA ARG A 13 -37.41 59.85 4.55
C ARG A 13 -38.46 60.45 3.58
N GLY A 14 -38.44 60.03 2.29
CA GLY A 14 -39.70 59.80 1.55
C GLY A 14 -39.73 59.87 0.00
N THR A 15 -39.79 58.70 -0.66
CA THR A 15 -40.57 58.39 -1.90
C THR A 15 -40.32 59.02 -3.31
N SER A 16 -39.96 58.13 -4.26
CA SER A 16 -40.68 57.84 -5.54
C SER A 16 -40.43 58.60 -6.89
N ARG A 17 -39.95 57.80 -7.89
CA ARG A 17 -40.33 57.72 -9.35
C ARG A 17 -39.79 58.68 -10.46
N MET A 18 -39.14 58.04 -11.46
CA MET A 18 -39.26 58.25 -12.94
C MET A 18 -38.65 59.52 -13.61
N SER A 19 -38.26 59.58 -14.92
CA SER A 19 -38.12 58.57 -16.02
C SER A 19 -37.25 59.14 -17.20
N LYS A 20 -36.94 58.28 -18.20
CA LYS A 20 -36.28 58.48 -19.53
C LYS A 20 -34.75 58.64 -19.53
N SER A 21 -33.91 57.93 -20.31
CA SER A 21 -33.98 57.05 -21.51
C SER A 21 -33.70 57.72 -22.87
N ASN A 22 -32.47 57.54 -23.40
CA ASN A 22 -32.13 57.01 -24.75
C ASN A 22 -30.63 57.24 -25.10
N SER A 23 -29.95 56.51 -25.99
CA SER A 23 -30.03 55.08 -26.38
C SER A 23 -28.95 54.75 -27.42
N THR A 24 -27.89 54.01 -27.07
CA THR A 24 -26.97 53.40 -28.06
C THR A 24 -26.28 52.14 -27.51
N MET A 25 -26.56 51.01 -28.16
CA MET A 25 -26.06 49.63 -28.02
C MET A 25 -26.42 48.93 -29.36
N PRO A 26 -25.81 47.80 -29.79
CA PRO A 26 -25.05 46.77 -29.04
C PRO A 26 -23.57 46.68 -29.56
N VAL A 27 -22.69 45.68 -29.31
CA VAL A 27 -22.79 44.20 -29.33
C VAL A 27 -21.61 43.55 -28.58
N ILE A 28 -21.89 42.53 -27.74
CA ILE A 28 -20.94 41.55 -27.09
C ILE A 28 -19.94 42.19 -26.09
N GLU A 29 -19.66 41.66 -24.89
CA GLU A 29 -19.83 40.29 -24.35
C GLU A 29 -20.47 40.25 -22.92
N GLN A 30 -20.74 39.03 -22.45
CA GLN A 30 -21.39 38.52 -21.22
C GLN A 30 -21.20 39.36 -19.92
N LEU A 31 -22.19 39.47 -19.00
CA LEU A 31 -22.55 38.46 -17.97
C LEU A 31 -21.31 37.80 -17.30
N GLU A 32 -21.16 37.75 -15.98
CA GLU A 32 -22.13 37.24 -14.99
C GLU A 32 -22.20 38.04 -13.67
N THR A 33 -23.26 37.76 -12.90
CA THR A 33 -23.46 38.23 -11.52
C THR A 33 -22.58 37.50 -10.52
N ARG A 34 -21.85 38.23 -9.66
CA ARG A 34 -21.14 37.64 -8.51
C ARG A 34 -22.12 37.21 -7.41
N ILE A 35 -22.35 35.90 -7.31
CA ILE A 35 -23.16 35.25 -6.27
C ILE A 35 -22.21 34.55 -5.29
N THR A 36 -22.42 34.72 -3.97
CA THR A 36 -21.53 34.18 -2.92
C THR A 36 -22.31 33.21 -2.02
N PRO A 37 -21.99 31.91 -1.98
CA PRO A 37 -22.86 30.88 -1.42
C PRO A 37 -22.67 30.56 0.09
N VAL A 38 -23.41 29.55 0.52
CA VAL A 38 -23.31 28.87 1.83
C VAL A 38 -21.98 28.14 1.95
N ARG A 39 -21.35 28.22 3.13
CA ARG A 39 -20.13 27.47 3.48
C ARG A 39 -20.46 26.09 4.01
N ASP A 40 -20.72 25.99 5.31
CA ASP A 40 -21.01 24.74 6.01
C ASP A 40 -22.47 24.69 6.49
N VAL A 41 -23.05 23.50 6.57
CA VAL A 41 -24.41 23.27 7.09
C VAL A 41 -24.35 22.30 8.26
N ILE A 42 -25.01 22.64 9.37
CA ILE A 42 -24.98 21.88 10.62
C ILE A 42 -26.41 21.52 11.01
N ILE A 43 -26.76 20.23 10.97
CA ILE A 43 -28.08 19.74 11.39
C ILE A 43 -28.01 19.44 12.90
N GLN A 44 -28.57 20.32 13.73
CA GLN A 44 -28.41 20.28 15.19
C GLN A 44 -29.61 20.94 15.90
N VAL A 45 -30.01 20.36 17.04
CA VAL A 45 -31.11 20.87 17.87
C VAL A 45 -30.84 22.31 18.32
N GLY A 46 -31.84 23.18 18.20
CA GLY A 46 -31.74 24.62 18.45
C GLY A 46 -31.27 25.44 17.24
N GLY A 47 -31.12 24.83 16.06
CA GLY A 47 -30.87 25.53 14.81
C GLY A 47 -32.02 26.46 14.38
N THR A 48 -31.70 27.54 13.69
CA THR A 48 -32.65 28.58 13.26
C THR A 48 -32.73 28.77 11.74
N GLY A 49 -31.92 28.05 10.97
CA GLY A 49 -32.01 27.99 9.51
C GLY A 49 -33.19 27.13 9.03
N THR A 50 -33.66 27.41 7.81
CA THR A 50 -34.79 26.70 7.17
C THR A 50 -34.33 25.81 6.02
N LEU A 51 -35.20 24.91 5.52
CA LEU A 51 -34.88 24.08 4.36
C LEU A 51 -34.64 24.91 3.08
N ALA A 52 -35.36 26.02 2.92
CA ALA A 52 -35.13 26.96 1.81
C ALA A 52 -33.76 27.66 1.88
N ASP A 53 -33.06 27.55 3.00
CA ASP A 53 -31.72 28.11 3.17
C ASP A 53 -30.62 27.15 2.64
N VAL A 54 -30.97 25.90 2.30
CA VAL A 54 -30.05 24.82 1.93
C VAL A 54 -30.52 23.94 0.75
N ASP A 55 -31.70 24.18 0.17
CA ASP A 55 -32.12 23.52 -1.09
C ASP A 55 -31.28 24.03 -2.29
N SER A 56 -30.65 25.19 -2.15
CA SER A 56 -29.69 25.75 -3.11
C SER A 56 -28.33 25.91 -2.45
N PHE A 57 -27.24 25.65 -3.18
CA PHE A 57 -25.90 26.01 -2.73
C PHE A 57 -25.76 27.55 -2.53
N ALA A 58 -26.53 28.35 -3.26
CA ALA A 58 -26.26 29.77 -3.50
C ALA A 58 -26.97 30.77 -2.57
N ASP A 59 -28.03 30.36 -1.85
CA ASP A 59 -29.11 31.30 -1.52
C ASP A 59 -28.91 32.12 -0.23
N LYS A 60 -27.91 31.82 0.63
CA LYS A 60 -27.54 32.67 1.78
C LYS A 60 -26.02 32.81 1.94
N PRO A 61 -25.46 34.04 2.01
CA PRO A 61 -24.02 34.25 1.89
C PRO A 61 -23.24 34.14 3.22
N GLY A 62 -22.15 33.38 3.19
CA GLY A 62 -20.96 33.66 4.01
C GLY A 62 -20.95 33.26 5.50
N ARG A 63 -22.03 32.65 6.02
CA ARG A 63 -22.10 32.09 7.39
C ARG A 63 -22.63 30.66 7.36
N ASP A 64 -22.17 29.85 8.30
CA ASP A 64 -22.60 28.46 8.48
C ASP A 64 -24.06 28.39 8.96
N ILE A 65 -24.86 27.50 8.36
CA ILE A 65 -26.30 27.43 8.58
C ILE A 65 -26.61 26.28 9.54
N VAL A 66 -27.19 26.58 10.71
CA VAL A 66 -27.60 25.57 11.69
C VAL A 66 -29.09 25.32 11.58
N ILE A 67 -29.50 24.09 11.23
CA ILE A 67 -30.89 23.68 11.01
C ILE A 67 -31.34 22.73 12.12
N ASP A 68 -32.49 23.01 12.74
CA ASP A 68 -33.08 22.08 13.71
C ASP A 68 -33.72 20.87 12.98
N PRO A 69 -33.43 19.62 13.39
CA PRO A 69 -33.97 18.42 12.72
C PRO A 69 -35.49 18.34 12.67
N ASN A 70 -36.22 19.03 13.56
CA ASN A 70 -37.68 19.07 13.53
C ASN A 70 -38.25 19.80 12.30
N THR A 71 -37.45 20.64 11.63
CA THR A 71 -37.83 21.25 10.34
C THR A 71 -37.90 20.20 9.22
N ILE A 72 -36.96 19.25 9.21
CA ILE A 72 -36.90 18.12 8.26
C ILE A 72 -38.02 17.12 8.55
N ARG A 73 -38.30 16.86 9.84
CA ARG A 73 -39.17 15.78 10.35
C ARG A 73 -40.56 15.66 9.69
N ARG A 74 -41.17 16.78 9.30
CA ARG A 74 -42.53 16.83 8.71
C ARG A 74 -42.58 17.39 7.29
N ALA A 75 -41.46 17.40 6.56
CA ALA A 75 -41.41 17.89 5.18
C ALA A 75 -42.47 17.22 4.29
N GLY A 76 -43.27 18.03 3.59
CA GLY A 76 -44.37 17.58 2.72
C GLY A 76 -43.93 17.22 1.29
N SER A 77 -42.66 17.44 0.98
CA SER A 77 -41.96 17.19 -0.27
C SER A 77 -40.54 16.73 0.04
N ASP A 78 -39.82 16.24 -0.97
CA ASP A 78 -38.44 15.78 -0.83
C ASP A 78 -37.54 16.86 -0.18
N VAL A 79 -36.58 16.40 0.63
CA VAL A 79 -35.70 17.26 1.41
C VAL A 79 -34.32 17.25 0.79
N VAL A 80 -33.83 18.43 0.42
CA VAL A 80 -32.50 18.63 -0.14
C VAL A 80 -31.68 19.54 0.79
N ILE A 81 -30.43 19.17 1.05
CA ILE A 81 -29.53 19.89 1.95
C ILE A 81 -28.15 20.02 1.29
N ARG A 82 -27.77 21.25 0.92
CA ARG A 82 -26.57 21.58 0.14
C ARG A 82 -25.62 22.51 0.90
N ALA A 83 -24.32 22.23 0.82
CA ALA A 83 -23.25 23.06 1.39
C ALA A 83 -22.05 23.14 0.42
N SER A 84 -21.47 24.33 0.18
CA SER A 84 -20.31 24.44 -0.72
C SER A 84 -19.04 23.82 -0.11
N ARG A 85 -18.98 23.67 1.22
CA ARG A 85 -17.95 22.95 1.96
C ARG A 85 -18.54 21.68 2.58
N ASP A 86 -18.87 21.65 3.86
CA ASP A 86 -19.26 20.42 4.56
C ASP A 86 -20.72 20.43 5.06
N VAL A 87 -21.31 19.23 5.19
CA VAL A 87 -22.54 19.00 5.96
C VAL A 87 -22.23 18.16 7.20
N LEU A 88 -22.57 18.68 8.38
CA LEU A 88 -22.37 18.06 9.68
C LEU A 88 -23.72 17.67 10.31
N ILE A 89 -23.97 16.38 10.48
CA ILE A 89 -25.21 15.84 11.03
C ILE A 89 -25.02 15.54 12.51
N ASN A 90 -25.38 16.48 13.39
CA ASN A 90 -25.22 16.41 14.85
C ASN A 90 -26.56 16.19 15.60
N GLY A 91 -27.61 15.80 14.89
CA GLY A 91 -28.94 15.53 15.44
C GLY A 91 -29.67 14.45 14.65
N GLN A 92 -30.65 13.80 15.29
CA GLN A 92 -31.43 12.74 14.64
C GLN A 92 -32.39 13.31 13.60
N ILE A 93 -32.28 12.84 12.36
CA ILE A 93 -33.23 13.11 11.28
C ILE A 93 -34.29 12.00 11.29
N ASP A 94 -35.57 12.35 11.39
CA ASP A 94 -36.68 11.39 11.45
C ASP A 94 -37.85 11.84 10.58
N MET A 95 -37.87 11.44 9.31
CA MET A 95 -38.88 11.84 8.32
C MET A 95 -40.08 10.89 8.35
N VAL A 96 -41.19 11.37 8.91
CA VAL A 96 -42.38 10.53 9.22
C VAL A 96 -43.34 10.34 8.03
N ASN A 97 -43.23 11.21 7.02
CA ASN A 97 -44.04 11.18 5.81
C ASN A 97 -43.54 10.08 4.86
N ARG A 98 -44.46 9.36 4.20
CA ARG A 98 -44.12 8.17 3.42
C ARG A 98 -43.74 8.51 1.98
N GLY A 99 -42.63 7.95 1.51
CA GLY A 99 -42.15 8.14 0.12
C GLY A 99 -41.58 9.54 -0.13
N VAL A 100 -41.07 10.20 0.92
CA VAL A 100 -40.36 11.48 0.83
C VAL A 100 -38.87 11.20 0.93
N ASP A 101 -38.11 11.61 -0.08
CA ASP A 101 -36.68 11.36 -0.21
C ASP A 101 -35.84 12.38 0.58
N LEU A 102 -34.66 11.96 1.02
CA LEU A 102 -33.64 12.82 1.65
C LEU A 102 -32.37 12.83 0.80
N THR A 103 -31.96 14.02 0.36
CA THR A 103 -30.74 14.22 -0.45
C THR A 103 -29.81 15.20 0.29
N ILE A 104 -28.57 14.77 0.57
CA ILE A 104 -27.56 15.58 1.24
C ILE A 104 -26.33 15.69 0.32
N GLU A 105 -25.89 16.91 0.05
CA GLU A 105 -24.97 17.24 -1.03
C GLU A 105 -23.90 18.23 -0.56
N ALA A 106 -22.63 17.82 -0.60
CA ALA A 106 -21.51 18.59 -0.07
C ALA A 106 -20.40 18.79 -1.11
N GLY A 107 -19.97 20.04 -1.26
CA GLY A 107 -18.84 20.39 -2.11
C GLY A 107 -17.51 19.79 -1.64
N ARG A 108 -17.35 19.56 -0.32
CA ARG A 108 -16.24 18.82 0.28
C ARG A 108 -16.75 17.57 1.02
N SER A 109 -17.14 17.64 2.29
CA SER A 109 -17.41 16.44 3.11
C SER A 109 -18.83 16.34 3.68
N ILE A 110 -19.28 15.12 3.95
CA ILE A 110 -20.47 14.84 4.78
C ILE A 110 -19.98 14.06 6.00
N ALA A 111 -20.35 14.47 7.22
CA ALA A 111 -20.04 13.74 8.44
C ALA A 111 -21.23 13.70 9.40
N SER A 112 -21.31 12.68 10.25
CA SER A 112 -22.28 12.64 11.36
C SER A 112 -21.59 12.58 12.72
N GLY A 113 -22.21 13.19 13.73
CA GLY A 113 -21.88 13.02 15.14
C GLY A 113 -22.44 11.70 15.70
N VAL A 114 -21.89 11.26 16.82
CA VAL A 114 -22.31 10.03 17.52
C VAL A 114 -23.82 10.04 17.82
N LEU A 115 -24.50 8.91 17.53
CA LEU A 115 -25.96 8.71 17.67
C LEU A 115 -26.87 9.56 16.74
N SER A 116 -26.32 10.26 15.74
CA SER A 116 -27.12 11.08 14.78
C SER A 116 -27.81 10.20 13.72
N ASN A 117 -28.82 9.44 14.16
CA ASN A 117 -29.57 8.51 13.32
C ASN A 117 -30.40 9.23 12.24
N ILE A 118 -30.68 8.51 11.14
CA ILE A 118 -31.40 9.02 9.98
C ILE A 118 -32.49 8.01 9.61
N SER A 119 -33.76 8.36 9.80
CA SER A 119 -34.92 7.57 9.37
C SER A 119 -35.73 8.27 8.27
N THR A 120 -36.04 7.54 7.19
CA THR A 120 -37.09 7.87 6.21
C THR A 120 -38.10 6.72 6.16
N ARG A 121 -39.32 7.02 5.71
CA ARG A 121 -40.41 6.03 5.62
C ARG A 121 -40.68 5.63 4.17
N ALA A 122 -39.94 4.65 3.66
CA ALA A 122 -40.02 4.19 2.27
C ALA A 122 -39.69 5.26 1.20
N GLY A 123 -38.97 6.31 1.58
CA GLY A 123 -38.26 7.22 0.67
C GLY A 123 -36.76 6.91 0.68
N ASP A 124 -36.06 7.26 -0.39
CA ASP A 124 -34.62 7.04 -0.54
C ASP A 124 -33.80 8.01 0.33
N VAL A 125 -32.60 7.60 0.73
CA VAL A 125 -31.56 8.48 1.30
C VAL A 125 -30.38 8.53 0.35
N ARG A 126 -30.02 9.72 -0.13
CA ARG A 126 -28.89 9.97 -1.03
C ARG A 126 -27.91 10.93 -0.38
N MET A 127 -26.63 10.57 -0.39
CA MET A 127 -25.55 11.41 0.16
C MET A 127 -24.42 11.50 -0.87
N THR A 128 -24.07 12.72 -1.28
CA THR A 128 -23.01 12.96 -2.27
C THR A 128 -21.99 13.95 -1.72
N ALA A 129 -20.78 13.47 -1.43
CA ALA A 129 -19.63 14.28 -1.07
C ALA A 129 -18.71 14.52 -2.28
N ASN A 130 -17.74 15.44 -2.14
CA ASN A 130 -16.80 15.86 -3.19
C ASN A 130 -17.44 16.49 -4.44
N MET A 131 -18.60 17.14 -4.31
CA MET A 131 -19.29 17.71 -5.46
C MET A 131 -18.50 18.85 -6.14
N ASN A 132 -18.76 19.05 -7.43
CA ASN A 132 -17.93 19.86 -8.32
C ASN A 132 -18.62 21.14 -8.82
N ALA A 133 -17.86 22.01 -9.49
CA ALA A 133 -18.37 23.29 -10.00
C ALA A 133 -19.62 23.14 -10.91
N SER A 134 -19.65 22.11 -11.76
CA SER A 134 -20.79 21.84 -12.65
C SER A 134 -22.07 21.39 -11.93
N ALA A 135 -21.98 21.06 -10.64
CA ALA A 135 -23.14 20.79 -9.78
C ALA A 135 -23.57 22.00 -8.93
N GLY A 136 -23.02 23.20 -9.19
CA GLY A 136 -23.35 24.44 -8.47
C GLY A 136 -22.49 24.76 -7.25
N VAL A 137 -21.46 23.96 -6.95
CA VAL A 137 -20.54 24.19 -5.83
C VAL A 137 -19.56 25.31 -6.13
N ASN A 138 -19.50 26.35 -5.28
CA ASN A 138 -18.42 27.33 -5.38
C ASN A 138 -17.09 26.77 -4.87
N THR A 139 -16.18 26.52 -5.81
CA THR A 139 -14.81 26.04 -5.55
C THR A 139 -13.95 27.01 -4.72
N ALA A 140 -14.37 28.28 -4.52
CA ALA A 140 -13.67 29.21 -3.64
C ALA A 140 -14.03 29.04 -2.16
N ASP A 141 -15.24 28.58 -1.82
CA ASP A 141 -15.67 28.38 -0.43
C ASP A 141 -15.44 26.95 0.08
N ARG A 142 -15.36 25.97 -0.85
CA ARG A 142 -15.10 24.54 -0.61
C ARG A 142 -13.89 24.23 0.30
N GLY A 143 -12.90 25.12 0.37
CA GLY A 143 -11.71 24.94 1.20
C GLY A 143 -10.73 23.88 0.69
N THR A 144 -9.61 23.73 1.39
CA THR A 144 -8.58 22.71 1.14
C THR A 144 -8.87 21.42 1.92
N GLY A 145 -8.08 20.37 1.69
CA GLY A 145 -8.21 19.07 2.34
C GLY A 145 -9.12 18.10 1.60
N GLU A 146 -9.08 16.84 2.04
CA GLU A 146 -9.80 15.73 1.42
C GLU A 146 -11.31 15.80 1.63
N ALA A 147 -12.06 15.47 0.58
CA ALA A 147 -13.49 15.18 0.69
C ALA A 147 -13.72 13.78 1.29
N ARG A 148 -14.57 13.69 2.33
CA ARG A 148 -14.88 12.45 3.07
C ARG A 148 -16.40 12.29 3.26
N LEU A 149 -16.88 11.06 3.37
CA LEU A 149 -18.26 10.75 3.77
C LEU A 149 -18.17 9.86 5.02
N ALA A 150 -18.28 10.46 6.20
CA ALA A 150 -17.87 9.87 7.47
C ALA A 150 -19.03 9.79 8.48
N LEU A 151 -19.77 8.68 8.46
CA LEU A 151 -20.82 8.42 9.46
C LEU A 151 -20.17 7.87 10.74
N ALA A 152 -20.35 8.57 11.87
CA ALA A 152 -19.76 8.16 13.15
C ALA A 152 -20.30 6.83 13.65
N THR A 153 -19.52 6.18 14.52
CA THR A 153 -19.87 4.94 15.22
C THR A 153 -21.26 5.04 15.86
N ASN A 154 -22.04 3.96 15.74
CA ASN A 154 -23.44 3.85 16.17
C ASN A 154 -24.47 4.71 15.39
N THR A 155 -24.06 5.46 14.36
CA THR A 155 -25.01 6.05 13.39
C THR A 155 -25.75 4.93 12.64
N THR A 156 -27.06 5.10 12.47
CA THR A 156 -27.93 4.20 11.70
C THR A 156 -28.70 4.98 10.64
N ILE A 157 -28.65 4.52 9.38
CA ILE A 157 -29.59 4.91 8.32
C ILE A 157 -30.70 3.85 8.23
N ARG A 158 -31.96 4.26 8.18
CA ARG A 158 -33.13 3.39 8.01
C ARG A 158 -34.12 3.99 7.00
N THR A 159 -34.62 3.18 6.07
CA THR A 159 -35.50 3.68 4.98
C THR A 159 -36.79 2.89 4.77
N ASP A 160 -37.08 1.85 5.56
CA ASP A 160 -38.33 1.06 5.52
C ASP A 160 -38.81 0.62 4.12
N GLY A 161 -37.88 0.41 3.19
CA GLY A 161 -38.15 -0.09 1.83
C GLY A 161 -37.58 0.78 0.70
N GLY A 162 -37.23 2.04 0.98
CA GLY A 162 -36.50 2.93 0.05
C GLY A 162 -35.01 2.58 -0.04
N ASN A 163 -34.30 3.11 -1.02
CA ASN A 163 -32.88 2.83 -1.26
C ASN A 163 -31.96 3.73 -0.42
N VAL A 164 -30.69 3.33 -0.28
CA VAL A 164 -29.62 4.17 0.28
C VAL A 164 -28.48 4.26 -0.72
N THR A 165 -28.14 5.47 -1.15
CA THR A 165 -27.03 5.75 -2.07
C THR A 165 -26.01 6.65 -1.37
N LEU A 166 -24.79 6.13 -1.15
CA LEU A 166 -23.68 6.89 -0.56
C LEU A 166 -22.58 7.08 -1.61
N THR A 167 -22.26 8.31 -1.95
CA THR A 167 -21.34 8.66 -3.04
C THR A 167 -20.26 9.62 -2.57
N ILE A 168 -19.01 9.36 -2.96
CA ILE A 168 -17.98 10.40 -3.04
C ILE A 168 -17.62 10.53 -4.53
N GLU A 169 -17.89 11.70 -5.12
CA GLU A 169 -17.67 11.93 -6.54
C GLU A 169 -16.19 12.16 -6.91
N SER A 170 -15.89 12.32 -8.20
CA SER A 170 -14.54 12.66 -8.67
C SER A 170 -14.05 14.04 -8.19
N GLY A 171 -14.91 15.05 -8.27
CA GLY A 171 -14.60 16.42 -7.85
C GLY A 171 -13.67 17.17 -8.81
N THR A 172 -14.04 18.40 -9.17
CA THR A 172 -13.18 19.33 -9.92
C THR A 172 -13.24 20.71 -9.27
N GLY A 173 -12.11 21.14 -8.71
CA GLY A 173 -11.98 22.35 -7.88
C GLY A 173 -10.54 22.55 -7.41
N ARG A 174 -10.23 23.74 -6.87
CA ARG A 174 -8.86 24.22 -6.60
C ARG A 174 -7.96 23.23 -5.86
N SER A 175 -6.81 22.94 -6.49
CA SER A 175 -5.55 22.33 -5.99
C SER A 175 -5.57 21.03 -5.18
N GLN A 176 -6.69 20.61 -4.60
CA GLN A 176 -6.85 19.31 -3.93
C GLN A 176 -8.23 18.72 -4.29
N ALA A 177 -8.30 18.09 -5.47
CA ALA A 177 -9.41 17.24 -5.88
C ALA A 177 -9.37 15.85 -5.19
N ASN A 178 -8.73 15.78 -4.01
CA ASN A 178 -8.45 14.53 -3.33
C ASN A 178 -9.66 14.07 -2.53
N THR A 179 -9.98 12.79 -2.69
CA THR A 179 -10.94 12.08 -1.86
C THR A 179 -10.25 11.25 -0.81
N GLY A 180 -10.72 11.38 0.42
CA GLY A 180 -10.45 10.42 1.48
C GLY A 180 -11.53 9.34 1.52
N ASN A 181 -11.74 8.83 2.74
CA ASN A 181 -12.48 7.59 2.96
C ASN A 181 -14.01 7.79 3.06
N LEU A 182 -14.74 6.71 2.73
CA LEU A 182 -16.16 6.56 3.03
C LEU A 182 -16.29 5.62 4.23
N PHE A 183 -16.85 6.13 5.34
CA PHE A 183 -17.19 5.35 6.53
C PHE A 183 -18.70 5.28 6.68
N ALA A 184 -19.24 4.05 6.73
CA ALA A 184 -20.64 3.83 7.05
C ALA A 184 -20.78 2.74 8.13
N ASN A 185 -21.66 2.98 9.10
CA ASN A 185 -21.91 2.06 10.20
C ASN A 185 -23.11 1.14 9.90
N THR A 186 -24.32 1.47 10.37
CA THR A 186 -25.50 0.61 10.21
C THR A 186 -26.44 1.16 9.14
N ILE A 187 -26.94 0.31 8.24
CA ILE A 187 -27.89 0.67 7.18
C ILE A 187 -28.99 -0.40 7.09
N ASN A 188 -30.26 -0.03 7.22
CA ASN A 188 -31.38 -0.97 7.15
C ASN A 188 -32.48 -0.48 6.20
N VAL A 189 -32.54 -1.06 5.00
CA VAL A 189 -33.44 -0.64 3.93
C VAL A 189 -34.64 -1.58 3.72
N GLY A 190 -34.89 -2.46 4.69
CA GLY A 190 -35.99 -3.42 4.63
C GLY A 190 -35.79 -4.53 3.58
N ARG A 191 -36.91 -5.05 3.05
CA ARG A 191 -36.94 -6.22 2.14
C ARG A 191 -36.82 -5.88 0.65
N THR A 192 -36.97 -4.62 0.27
CA THR A 192 -37.06 -4.16 -1.13
C THR A 192 -36.01 -3.12 -1.50
N GLY A 193 -35.56 -2.32 -0.54
CA GLY A 193 -34.58 -1.27 -0.77
C GLY A 193 -33.21 -1.83 -1.12
N LYS A 194 -32.46 -1.10 -1.95
CA LYS A 194 -31.09 -1.42 -2.33
C LYS A 194 -30.11 -0.52 -1.58
N VAL A 195 -28.89 -0.98 -1.39
CA VAL A 195 -27.77 -0.14 -0.91
C VAL A 195 -26.74 -0.06 -2.02
N VAL A 196 -26.43 1.16 -2.45
CA VAL A 196 -25.42 1.46 -3.48
C VAL A 196 -24.37 2.37 -2.85
N ILE A 197 -23.10 1.99 -2.93
CA ILE A 197 -21.99 2.77 -2.38
C ILE A 197 -20.98 3.01 -3.49
N SER A 198 -20.74 4.28 -3.84
CA SER A 198 -19.90 4.68 -4.97
C SER A 198 -18.73 5.57 -4.55
N HIS A 199 -17.50 5.21 -4.92
CA HIS A 199 -16.31 6.02 -4.67
C HIS A 199 -15.55 6.28 -5.98
N ARG A 200 -15.66 7.51 -6.47
CA ARG A 200 -15.24 7.95 -7.81
C ARG A 200 -14.05 8.91 -7.82
N GLY A 201 -13.64 9.37 -6.63
CA GLY A 201 -12.56 10.33 -6.39
C GLY A 201 -11.17 9.94 -6.89
N PRO A 202 -10.42 10.80 -7.59
CA PRO A 202 -9.27 10.43 -8.44
C PRO A 202 -8.01 9.90 -7.73
N THR A 203 -8.00 9.74 -6.41
CA THR A 203 -6.84 9.29 -5.64
C THR A 203 -6.65 7.76 -5.65
N ASN A 204 -5.45 7.31 -5.27
CA ASN A 204 -5.09 5.90 -5.11
C ASN A 204 -5.43 5.32 -3.71
N GLU A 205 -5.95 6.15 -2.79
CA GLU A 205 -6.25 5.82 -1.40
C GLU A 205 -7.77 5.89 -1.13
N ARG A 206 -8.52 4.87 -1.58
CA ARG A 206 -10.01 4.88 -1.58
C ARG A 206 -10.63 3.90 -0.59
N HIS A 207 -10.48 4.09 0.72
CA HIS A 207 -11.10 3.14 1.66
C HIS A 207 -12.62 3.38 1.83
N THR A 208 -13.41 2.47 1.27
CA THR A 208 -14.83 2.26 1.61
C THR A 208 -14.93 1.27 2.79
N LEU A 209 -15.04 1.79 4.01
CA LEU A 209 -15.05 1.01 5.25
C LEU A 209 -16.48 0.95 5.84
N LEU A 210 -17.06 -0.26 5.86
CA LEU A 210 -18.44 -0.51 6.27
C LEU A 210 -18.46 -1.26 7.61
N THR A 211 -18.43 -0.55 8.73
CA THR A 211 -18.11 -1.12 10.07
C THR A 211 -19.29 -1.81 10.76
N GLY A 212 -20.52 -1.30 10.58
CA GLY A 212 -21.73 -1.80 11.23
C GLY A 212 -22.51 -2.79 10.36
N SER A 213 -23.82 -2.91 10.61
CA SER A 213 -24.67 -3.90 9.92
C SER A 213 -25.52 -3.32 8.79
N ILE A 214 -25.35 -3.89 7.59
CA ILE A 214 -26.13 -3.55 6.39
C ILE A 214 -27.14 -4.66 6.10
N THR A 215 -28.44 -4.33 6.08
CA THR A 215 -29.56 -5.20 5.69
C THR A 215 -30.31 -4.57 4.51
N ALA A 216 -30.30 -5.25 3.37
CA ALA A 216 -30.83 -4.75 2.09
C ALA A 216 -31.30 -5.89 1.17
N ALA A 217 -32.07 -5.56 0.13
CA ALA A 217 -32.47 -6.48 -0.96
C ALA A 217 -31.32 -6.80 -1.93
N SER A 218 -30.36 -5.88 -2.06
CA SER A 218 -29.09 -6.07 -2.75
C SER A 218 -28.09 -5.03 -2.27
N LEU A 219 -26.81 -5.40 -2.18
CA LEU A 219 -25.70 -4.48 -1.95
C LEU A 219 -24.83 -4.40 -3.21
N GLU A 220 -24.60 -3.17 -3.68
CA GLU A 220 -23.64 -2.85 -4.73
C GLU A 220 -22.59 -1.87 -4.21
N VAL A 221 -21.31 -2.21 -4.35
CA VAL A 221 -20.18 -1.33 -3.99
C VAL A 221 -19.30 -1.12 -5.22
N ASN A 222 -19.18 0.14 -5.65
CA ASN A 222 -18.51 0.57 -6.87
C ASN A 222 -17.34 1.50 -6.51
N ALA A 223 -16.11 1.02 -6.60
CA ALA A 223 -14.93 1.86 -6.50
C ALA A 223 -14.15 1.79 -7.81
N ALA A 224 -13.92 2.94 -8.44
CA ALA A 224 -13.00 2.99 -9.57
C ALA A 224 -11.54 2.87 -9.05
N ALA A 225 -10.70 2.13 -9.77
CA ALA A 225 -9.24 2.02 -9.62
C ALA A 225 -8.67 2.05 -8.19
N HIS A 226 -8.23 0.87 -7.73
CA HIS A 226 -7.44 0.58 -6.52
C HIS A 226 -8.19 0.42 -5.16
N THR A 227 -7.82 -0.66 -4.46
CA THR A 227 -7.97 -0.97 -3.00
C THR A 227 -9.28 -0.60 -2.26
N SER A 228 -10.32 -1.43 -2.37
CA SER A 228 -11.55 -1.33 -1.54
C SER A 228 -11.58 -2.30 -0.34
N ASN A 229 -11.15 -1.81 0.82
CA ASN A 229 -11.17 -2.56 2.09
C ASN A 229 -12.52 -2.51 2.82
N VAL A 230 -13.53 -3.25 2.33
CA VAL A 230 -14.85 -3.40 2.97
C VAL A 230 -14.76 -4.27 4.24
N ARG A 231 -14.41 -3.67 5.39
CA ARG A 231 -14.24 -4.38 6.68
C ARG A 231 -15.35 -4.06 7.69
N GLY A 232 -16.26 -5.00 7.92
CA GLY A 232 -17.22 -4.97 9.03
C GLY A 232 -18.40 -5.95 8.86
N ARG A 233 -19.52 -5.71 9.57
CA ARG A 233 -20.57 -6.72 9.84
C ARG A 233 -21.69 -6.76 8.77
N LEU A 234 -21.40 -7.18 7.55
CA LEU A 234 -22.43 -7.35 6.52
C LEU A 234 -23.51 -8.38 6.93
N GLN A 235 -24.81 -8.01 6.88
CA GLN A 235 -25.94 -8.89 7.25
C GLN A 235 -27.12 -8.72 6.28
N VAL A 236 -26.92 -9.16 5.03
CA VAL A 236 -27.92 -9.12 3.94
C VAL A 236 -29.04 -10.12 4.23
N GLY A 237 -30.09 -9.70 4.92
CA GLY A 237 -31.15 -10.58 5.40
C GLY A 237 -32.16 -11.08 4.34
N TYR A 238 -32.17 -10.48 3.14
CA TYR A 238 -33.14 -10.80 2.07
C TYR A 238 -32.53 -10.49 0.69
N GLY A 239 -32.54 -11.43 -0.25
CA GLY A 239 -32.19 -11.18 -1.65
C GLY A 239 -30.88 -11.81 -2.13
N ASP A 240 -30.79 -12.06 -3.44
CA ASP A 240 -30.03 -13.20 -3.97
C ASP A 240 -28.68 -12.83 -4.62
N LYS A 241 -28.25 -11.55 -4.59
CA LYS A 241 -27.01 -11.08 -5.23
C LYS A 241 -26.29 -9.97 -4.45
N ILE A 242 -24.97 -10.15 -4.26
CA ILE A 242 -24.04 -9.14 -3.74
C ILE A 242 -23.03 -8.84 -4.84
N ARG A 243 -22.79 -7.56 -5.16
CA ARG A 243 -21.80 -7.16 -6.18
C ARG A 243 -20.82 -6.14 -5.61
N ILE A 244 -19.53 -6.41 -5.78
CA ILE A 244 -18.46 -5.50 -5.37
C ILE A 244 -17.50 -5.38 -6.56
N ASN A 245 -17.46 -4.19 -7.16
CA ASN A 245 -16.65 -3.85 -8.31
C ASN A 245 -15.46 -3.01 -7.83
N ALA A 246 -14.33 -3.68 -7.59
CA ALA A 246 -13.09 -3.09 -7.07
C ALA A 246 -11.88 -4.01 -7.29
N ASP A 247 -10.68 -3.44 -7.49
CA ASP A 247 -9.47 -4.19 -7.90
C ASP A 247 -8.88 -5.13 -6.83
N ASP A 248 -8.96 -4.73 -5.57
CA ASP A 248 -8.58 -5.55 -4.41
C ASP A 248 -9.70 -5.49 -3.37
N GLN A 249 -10.07 -6.65 -2.84
CA GLN A 249 -11.19 -6.83 -1.91
C GLN A 249 -10.78 -7.76 -0.77
N SER A 250 -10.95 -7.32 0.49
CA SER A 250 -10.78 -8.18 1.66
C SER A 250 -12.10 -8.32 2.43
N TYR A 251 -12.64 -9.54 2.44
CA TYR A 251 -13.84 -9.88 3.19
C TYR A 251 -13.45 -10.31 4.60
N ARG A 252 -14.08 -9.76 5.65
CA ARG A 252 -13.80 -10.11 7.05
C ARG A 252 -15.07 -10.44 7.83
N VAL A 253 -15.42 -11.72 7.88
CA VAL A 253 -16.61 -12.22 8.58
C VAL A 253 -16.39 -12.24 10.09
N GLY A 254 -16.89 -11.21 10.77
CA GLY A 254 -17.24 -11.23 12.20
C GLY A 254 -16.08 -11.28 13.21
N VAL A 255 -15.63 -10.11 13.66
CA VAL A 255 -15.09 -9.92 15.01
C VAL A 255 -15.50 -8.56 15.57
N GLY A 256 -16.54 -8.58 16.40
CA GLY A 256 -16.91 -7.54 17.36
C GLY A 256 -17.27 -8.25 18.67
N THR A 257 -17.13 -7.57 19.81
CA THR A 257 -17.19 -8.19 21.15
C THR A 257 -18.53 -8.83 21.52
N ASN A 258 -19.61 -8.52 20.80
CA ASN A 258 -20.94 -9.11 20.97
C ASN A 258 -21.26 -10.04 19.79
N GLY A 259 -21.08 -11.35 20.00
CA GLY A 259 -21.13 -12.38 18.96
C GLY A 259 -22.41 -12.37 18.15
N THR A 260 -22.30 -12.06 16.86
CA THR A 260 -23.42 -11.95 15.91
C THR A 260 -23.05 -12.58 14.56
N SER A 261 -24.05 -13.17 13.90
CA SER A 261 -23.87 -14.09 12.77
C SER A 261 -24.19 -13.44 11.41
N ILE A 262 -23.65 -14.00 10.32
CA ILE A 262 -24.07 -13.68 8.95
C ILE A 262 -24.98 -14.79 8.45
N ASP A 263 -26.28 -14.49 8.33
CA ASP A 263 -27.29 -15.44 7.86
C ASP A 263 -27.27 -15.59 6.33
N LEU A 264 -26.57 -16.60 5.84
CA LEU A 264 -26.48 -16.95 4.40
C LEU A 264 -27.61 -17.94 4.03
N VAL A 265 -28.86 -17.49 4.13
CA VAL A 265 -30.05 -18.35 4.15
C VAL A 265 -30.53 -18.84 2.77
N ARG A 266 -29.80 -18.53 1.68
CA ARG A 266 -30.18 -18.82 0.28
C ARG A 266 -28.93 -19.07 -0.60
N GLU A 267 -29.13 -19.26 -1.91
CA GLU A 267 -28.03 -19.27 -2.88
C GLU A 267 -27.33 -17.90 -2.92
N VAL A 268 -25.99 -17.89 -3.04
CA VAL A 268 -25.21 -16.63 -3.06
C VAL A 268 -24.18 -16.65 -4.19
N GLU A 269 -24.26 -15.62 -5.04
CA GLU A 269 -23.26 -15.28 -6.05
C GLU A 269 -22.27 -14.24 -5.49
N PHE A 270 -21.00 -14.60 -5.36
CA PHE A 270 -19.90 -13.65 -5.16
C PHE A 270 -19.10 -13.52 -6.46
N ARG A 271 -19.16 -12.36 -7.11
CA ARG A 271 -18.44 -12.08 -8.35
C ARG A 271 -17.57 -10.83 -8.21
N ASN A 272 -16.27 -10.98 -8.51
CA ASN A 272 -15.36 -9.85 -8.71
C ASN A 272 -15.33 -9.51 -10.21
N SER A 273 -15.94 -8.37 -10.57
CA SER A 273 -15.83 -7.77 -11.89
C SER A 273 -15.15 -6.41 -11.81
N ALA A 274 -14.34 -6.12 -12.83
CA ALA A 274 -13.42 -5.00 -12.82
C ALA A 274 -13.96 -3.76 -13.54
N GLY A 275 -13.37 -2.61 -13.23
CA GLY A 275 -13.31 -1.49 -14.16
C GLY A 275 -12.30 -1.74 -15.30
N THR A 276 -11.75 -0.66 -15.84
CA THR A 276 -10.72 -0.71 -16.91
C THR A 276 -9.37 -1.25 -16.42
N GLY A 277 -9.09 -1.23 -15.11
CA GLY A 277 -7.97 -1.90 -14.46
C GLY A 277 -8.14 -3.42 -14.35
N ALA A 278 -7.16 -4.11 -13.77
CA ALA A 278 -7.14 -5.57 -13.65
C ALA A 278 -6.97 -6.05 -12.18
N PRO A 279 -8.03 -6.61 -11.54
CA PRO A 279 -7.96 -7.13 -10.17
C PRO A 279 -6.96 -8.27 -10.05
N ARG A 280 -6.17 -8.25 -8.97
CA ARG A 280 -5.03 -9.18 -8.78
C ARG A 280 -5.34 -10.39 -7.90
N SER A 281 -6.40 -10.38 -7.10
CA SER A 281 -6.83 -11.55 -6.31
C SER A 281 -8.32 -11.56 -5.96
N MET A 282 -8.84 -12.75 -5.62
CA MET A 282 -10.11 -12.90 -4.91
C MET A 282 -9.86 -13.73 -3.64
N VAL A 283 -10.00 -13.11 -2.46
CA VAL A 283 -9.72 -13.74 -1.17
C VAL A 283 -10.93 -13.63 -0.25
N VAL A 284 -11.63 -14.75 -0.07
CA VAL A 284 -12.65 -14.92 0.97
C VAL A 284 -11.95 -15.46 2.21
N ARG A 285 -11.85 -14.66 3.28
CA ARG A 285 -11.06 -15.01 4.47
C ARG A 285 -11.84 -15.05 5.77
N GLN A 286 -11.71 -16.17 6.46
CA GLN A 286 -11.95 -16.31 7.90
C GLN A 286 -10.59 -16.20 8.59
N ASP A 287 -10.36 -15.11 9.32
CA ASP A 287 -9.15 -14.90 10.12
C ASP A 287 -9.09 -15.95 11.26
N THR A 288 -7.98 -16.66 11.55
CA THR A 288 -6.56 -16.43 11.19
C THR A 288 -5.77 -17.74 10.99
N THR A 289 -4.55 -17.66 10.44
CA THR A 289 -3.56 -18.75 10.54
C THR A 289 -3.00 -18.88 11.96
N LEU A 290 -3.33 -19.98 12.66
CA LEU A 290 -2.64 -20.41 13.87
C LEU A 290 -1.48 -21.36 13.53
N ARG A 291 -0.25 -21.00 13.91
CA ARG A 291 0.84 -21.99 14.04
C ARG A 291 0.84 -22.52 15.47
N THR A 292 0.66 -23.83 15.62
CA THR A 292 0.61 -24.52 16.91
C THR A 292 1.97 -24.47 17.62
N GLY A 293 2.00 -23.90 18.84
CA GLY A 293 3.21 -23.72 19.63
C GLY A 293 2.96 -23.69 21.15
N GLY A 294 1.96 -24.46 21.62
CA GLY A 294 1.60 -24.56 23.03
C GLY A 294 0.26 -23.87 23.38
N THR A 295 -0.70 -24.68 23.85
CA THR A 295 -2.02 -24.28 24.37
C THR A 295 -2.99 -23.67 23.33
N ALA A 296 -4.28 -24.04 23.41
CA ALA A 296 -5.29 -23.73 22.38
C ALA A 296 -6.50 -22.97 22.93
N VAL A 297 -7.18 -22.21 22.06
CA VAL A 297 -8.49 -21.58 22.30
C VAL A 297 -9.45 -22.01 21.17
N PRO A 298 -10.73 -22.39 21.44
CA PRO A 298 -11.56 -23.06 20.42
C PRO A 298 -12.18 -22.12 19.38
N LEU A 299 -11.89 -22.34 18.09
CA LEU A 299 -12.46 -21.62 16.94
C LEU A 299 -13.67 -22.39 16.37
N ALA A 300 -14.89 -22.07 16.80
CA ALA A 300 -16.08 -22.85 16.41
C ALA A 300 -17.40 -22.09 16.17
N LYS A 301 -17.46 -20.74 16.29
CA LYS A 301 -18.75 -20.03 16.45
C LYS A 301 -19.24 -19.06 15.34
N ASN A 302 -18.41 -18.44 14.51
CA ASN A 302 -18.81 -17.21 13.77
C ASN A 302 -19.47 -17.41 12.37
N LEU A 303 -20.30 -18.45 12.23
CA LEU A 303 -21.19 -18.71 11.08
C LEU A 303 -22.43 -19.45 11.63
N PRO A 304 -23.63 -19.28 11.05
CA PRO A 304 -24.86 -19.89 11.55
C PRO A 304 -24.93 -21.38 11.24
N SER A 305 -25.94 -22.05 11.81
CA SER A 305 -26.27 -23.46 11.54
C SER A 305 -26.97 -23.68 10.19
N GLY A 306 -27.41 -22.61 9.52
CA GLY A 306 -27.92 -22.66 8.14
C GLY A 306 -26.77 -22.72 7.13
N LYS A 307 -26.77 -23.74 6.27
CA LYS A 307 -25.79 -23.91 5.18
C LYS A 307 -26.32 -23.26 3.89
N PRO A 308 -25.48 -22.61 3.07
CA PRO A 308 -25.88 -22.18 1.74
C PRO A 308 -26.06 -23.41 0.85
N GLY A 309 -27.18 -23.49 0.13
CA GLY A 309 -27.48 -24.59 -0.80
C GLY A 309 -26.58 -24.57 -2.03
N LEU A 310 -26.26 -23.37 -2.55
CA LEU A 310 -25.31 -23.15 -3.63
C LEU A 310 -24.42 -21.94 -3.31
N LEU A 311 -23.11 -22.12 -3.40
CA LEU A 311 -22.11 -21.07 -3.28
C LEU A 311 -21.32 -20.97 -4.59
N THR A 312 -21.38 -19.81 -5.24
CA THR A 312 -20.59 -19.52 -6.45
C THR A 312 -19.54 -18.46 -6.16
N LEU A 313 -18.27 -18.80 -6.39
CA LEU A 313 -17.12 -17.91 -6.32
C LEU A 313 -16.56 -17.69 -7.73
N GLN A 314 -16.64 -16.47 -8.25
CA GLN A 314 -16.10 -16.12 -9.56
C GLN A 314 -15.09 -14.96 -9.51
N SER A 315 -13.91 -15.22 -10.05
CA SER A 315 -12.83 -14.26 -10.26
C SER A 315 -12.63 -14.06 -11.76
N ASP A 316 -12.81 -12.84 -12.26
CA ASP A 316 -12.65 -12.54 -13.68
C ASP A 316 -11.18 -12.34 -14.11
N ARG A 317 -10.22 -12.15 -13.18
CA ARG A 317 -8.78 -11.95 -13.50
C ARG A 317 -7.71 -12.55 -12.56
N GLY A 318 -8.04 -13.02 -11.35
CA GLY A 318 -7.07 -13.56 -10.37
C GLY A 318 -7.36 -14.98 -9.86
N SER A 319 -6.57 -15.47 -8.92
CA SER A 319 -6.77 -16.77 -8.24
C SER A 319 -7.91 -16.75 -7.20
N ILE A 320 -8.45 -17.94 -6.88
CA ILE A 320 -9.39 -18.19 -5.77
C ILE A 320 -8.70 -19.08 -4.72
N ILE A 321 -8.88 -18.74 -3.44
CA ILE A 321 -8.38 -19.50 -2.28
C ILE A 321 -9.52 -19.66 -1.27
N VAL A 322 -9.69 -20.86 -0.71
CA VAL A 322 -10.66 -21.15 0.35
C VAL A 322 -9.91 -21.62 1.61
N GLU A 323 -10.04 -20.86 2.70
CA GLU A 323 -9.43 -21.14 4.02
C GLU A 323 -10.54 -21.51 5.04
N ASP A 324 -10.22 -22.32 6.05
CA ASP A 324 -11.13 -22.79 7.13
C ASP A 324 -12.49 -23.36 6.65
N ALA A 325 -12.43 -24.28 5.68
CA ALA A 325 -13.58 -24.74 4.93
C ALA A 325 -14.52 -25.72 5.66
N ALA A 326 -14.27 -26.08 6.92
CA ALA A 326 -15.04 -27.10 7.66
C ALA A 326 -16.56 -26.80 7.73
N ARG A 327 -16.95 -25.54 7.58
CA ARG A 327 -18.34 -25.05 7.61
C ARG A 327 -19.02 -24.94 6.24
N LEU A 328 -18.29 -25.19 5.15
CA LEU A 328 -18.86 -25.44 3.81
C LEU A 328 -19.27 -26.91 3.63
N THR A 329 -19.16 -27.75 4.68
CA THR A 329 -19.48 -29.17 4.64
C THR A 329 -20.96 -29.41 4.29
N GLY A 330 -21.24 -30.03 3.15
CA GLY A 330 -22.58 -30.22 2.59
C GLY A 330 -23.12 -29.00 1.84
N THR A 331 -22.25 -28.22 1.19
CA THR A 331 -22.61 -27.16 0.24
C THR A 331 -22.35 -27.64 -1.20
N ARG A 332 -23.14 -27.15 -2.17
CA ARG A 332 -22.80 -27.23 -3.60
C ARG A 332 -21.85 -26.08 -3.94
N LEU A 333 -20.60 -26.40 -4.30
CA LEU A 333 -19.54 -25.40 -4.48
C LEU A 333 -19.13 -25.26 -5.96
N VAL A 334 -19.21 -24.03 -6.48
CA VAL A 334 -18.77 -23.66 -7.82
C VAL A 334 -17.65 -22.61 -7.72
N MET A 335 -16.50 -22.89 -8.32
CA MET A 335 -15.34 -21.98 -8.35
C MET A 335 -14.85 -21.78 -9.78
N LYS A 336 -14.78 -20.52 -10.23
CA LYS A 336 -14.36 -20.16 -11.60
C LYS A 336 -13.29 -19.06 -11.58
N ALA A 337 -12.12 -19.40 -12.10
CA ALA A 337 -10.95 -18.52 -12.25
C ALA A 337 -10.58 -18.42 -13.75
N PRO A 338 -9.95 -17.32 -14.20
CA PRO A 338 -9.80 -17.00 -15.62
C PRO A 338 -8.79 -17.91 -16.31
N SER A 339 -8.86 -18.00 -17.64
CA SER A 339 -7.93 -18.73 -18.52
C SER A 339 -6.51 -18.16 -18.61
N THR A 340 -6.11 -17.27 -17.70
CA THR A 340 -4.82 -16.55 -17.72
C THR A 340 -3.79 -17.18 -16.78
N THR A 341 -2.53 -16.80 -16.95
CA THR A 341 -1.35 -17.32 -16.22
C THR A 341 -1.32 -17.04 -14.71
N ALA A 342 -2.41 -16.53 -14.12
CA ALA A 342 -2.58 -16.24 -12.70
C ALA A 342 -3.89 -16.81 -12.11
N GLY A 343 -4.69 -17.55 -12.88
CA GLY A 343 -5.97 -18.13 -12.45
C GLY A 343 -5.82 -19.50 -11.79
N LYS A 344 -5.29 -19.56 -10.57
CA LYS A 344 -5.29 -20.80 -9.74
C LYS A 344 -6.54 -20.90 -8.88
N ILE A 345 -6.91 -22.14 -8.52
CA ILE A 345 -7.89 -22.43 -7.49
C ILE A 345 -7.24 -23.35 -6.45
N ILE A 346 -7.18 -22.93 -5.19
CA ILE A 346 -6.67 -23.75 -4.08
C ILE A 346 -7.85 -24.44 -3.39
N LEU A 347 -7.87 -25.78 -3.45
CA LEU A 347 -8.87 -26.62 -2.79
C LEU A 347 -8.50 -26.85 -1.31
N PRO A 348 -9.45 -26.67 -0.37
CA PRO A 348 -9.22 -26.89 1.04
C PRO A 348 -9.11 -28.38 1.38
N ALA A 349 -8.34 -28.72 2.41
CA ALA A 349 -8.10 -30.10 2.82
C ALA A 349 -9.19 -30.60 3.80
N GLY A 350 -9.70 -31.82 3.62
CA GLY A 350 -10.53 -32.50 4.63
C GLY A 350 -11.96 -31.97 4.80
N ILE A 351 -12.60 -31.54 3.72
CA ILE A 351 -14.02 -31.12 3.65
C ILE A 351 -14.87 -32.22 3.01
N SER A 352 -16.16 -32.31 3.35
CA SER A 352 -17.15 -33.12 2.61
C SER A 352 -18.21 -32.24 1.94
N LEU A 353 -18.27 -32.20 0.61
CA LEU A 353 -19.18 -31.36 -0.20
C LEU A 353 -20.39 -32.12 -0.74
N GLU A 354 -21.45 -31.41 -1.15
CA GLU A 354 -22.58 -32.01 -1.88
C GLU A 354 -22.22 -32.21 -3.37
N SER A 355 -21.67 -31.18 -4.01
CA SER A 355 -21.15 -31.22 -5.37
C SER A 355 -19.99 -30.22 -5.53
N LEU A 356 -19.06 -30.49 -6.44
CA LEU A 356 -17.87 -29.66 -6.66
C LEU A 356 -17.66 -29.36 -8.15
N THR A 357 -17.66 -28.09 -8.54
CA THR A 357 -17.30 -27.64 -9.90
C THR A 357 -16.13 -26.68 -9.85
N VAL A 358 -15.06 -27.01 -10.58
CA VAL A 358 -13.80 -26.25 -10.60
C VAL A 358 -13.36 -25.95 -12.03
N GLU A 359 -13.35 -24.67 -12.39
CA GLU A 359 -12.76 -24.17 -13.64
C GLU A 359 -11.59 -23.24 -13.34
N ALA A 360 -10.36 -23.73 -13.48
CA ALA A 360 -9.11 -22.97 -13.28
C ALA A 360 -8.32 -22.87 -14.60
N GLY A 361 -7.93 -21.66 -15.01
CA GLY A 361 -7.10 -21.48 -16.19
C GLY A 361 -5.65 -21.89 -16.02
N GLN A 362 -5.05 -21.62 -14.86
CA GLN A 362 -3.65 -21.94 -14.59
C GLN A 362 -3.50 -23.30 -13.89
N ALA A 363 -4.06 -23.47 -12.69
CA ALA A 363 -3.89 -24.69 -11.90
C ALA A 363 -4.95 -24.88 -10.81
N ILE A 364 -5.29 -26.14 -10.53
CA ILE A 364 -6.03 -26.60 -9.35
C ILE A 364 -4.99 -27.15 -8.37
N VAL A 365 -4.90 -26.54 -7.19
CA VAL A 365 -3.88 -26.84 -6.16
C VAL A 365 -4.55 -27.52 -4.98
N PHE A 366 -4.04 -28.68 -4.54
CA PHE A 366 -4.51 -29.33 -3.31
C PHE A 366 -3.71 -28.84 -2.09
N ALA A 367 -4.41 -28.38 -1.05
CA ALA A 367 -3.80 -27.99 0.22
C ALA A 367 -3.26 -29.20 1.00
N THR A 368 -2.25 -28.97 1.85
CA THR A 368 -1.72 -29.96 2.78
C THR A 368 -2.42 -29.90 4.13
N GLY A 369 -2.71 -31.07 4.69
CA GLY A 369 -3.20 -31.22 6.06
C GLY A 369 -2.04 -31.26 7.08
N THR A 370 -2.40 -31.39 8.35
CA THR A 370 -1.47 -31.53 9.47
C THR A 370 -0.48 -32.67 9.21
N GLY A 371 0.83 -32.36 9.21
CA GLY A 371 1.89 -33.33 8.88
C GLY A 371 2.32 -33.36 7.40
N GLY A 372 1.82 -32.47 6.54
CA GLY A 372 2.36 -32.27 5.18
C GLY A 372 1.92 -33.30 4.13
N SER A 373 1.09 -34.27 4.52
CA SER A 373 0.30 -35.08 3.59
C SER A 373 -0.89 -34.29 3.06
N ILE A 374 -1.32 -34.59 1.83
CA ILE A 374 -2.63 -34.16 1.32
C ILE A 374 -3.72 -34.97 2.02
N ALA A 375 -4.77 -34.30 2.50
CA ALA A 375 -6.03 -34.93 2.88
C ALA A 375 -7.03 -34.80 1.71
N PRO A 376 -7.91 -35.78 1.47
CA PRO A 376 -8.86 -35.73 0.36
C PRO A 376 -9.88 -34.59 0.54
N VAL A 377 -10.44 -34.18 -0.59
CA VAL A 377 -11.75 -33.50 -0.65
C VAL A 377 -12.81 -34.58 -0.81
N ASP A 378 -13.68 -34.78 0.17
CA ASP A 378 -14.81 -35.68 0.03
C ASP A 378 -15.97 -34.97 -0.70
N VAL A 379 -16.70 -35.67 -1.56
CA VAL A 379 -17.88 -35.16 -2.29
C VAL A 379 -18.92 -36.27 -2.37
N ASN A 380 -20.20 -35.93 -2.19
CA ASN A 380 -21.31 -36.90 -2.18
C ASN A 380 -22.17 -36.87 -3.47
N GLY A 381 -21.62 -36.37 -4.57
CA GLY A 381 -22.33 -36.04 -5.80
C GLY A 381 -21.39 -35.45 -6.85
N THR A 382 -21.95 -34.86 -7.91
CA THR A 382 -21.20 -34.54 -9.14
C THR A 382 -19.91 -33.74 -8.88
N VAL A 383 -18.79 -34.27 -9.40
CA VAL A 383 -17.48 -33.60 -9.44
C VAL A 383 -17.18 -33.20 -10.88
N SER A 384 -16.91 -31.92 -11.14
CA SER A 384 -16.55 -31.38 -12.46
C SER A 384 -15.21 -30.65 -12.42
N LEU A 385 -14.26 -31.08 -13.25
CA LEU A 385 -12.87 -30.61 -13.24
C LEU A 385 -12.41 -30.08 -14.59
N LYS A 386 -11.81 -28.89 -14.58
CA LYS A 386 -11.21 -28.23 -15.74
C LYS A 386 -10.06 -27.32 -15.29
N GLY A 387 -8.84 -27.63 -15.71
CA GLY A 387 -7.61 -26.95 -15.29
C GLY A 387 -6.47 -27.94 -15.00
N LYS A 388 -5.21 -27.49 -15.09
CA LYS A 388 -4.03 -28.32 -14.79
C LYS A 388 -3.99 -28.67 -13.30
N VAL A 389 -3.51 -29.86 -12.90
CA VAL A 389 -3.29 -30.18 -11.47
C VAL A 389 -1.90 -29.74 -10.99
N GLU A 390 -1.84 -29.19 -9.78
CA GLU A 390 -0.60 -28.94 -9.03
C GLU A 390 -0.71 -29.49 -7.60
N ILE A 391 0.36 -30.13 -7.12
CA ILE A 391 0.38 -30.87 -5.86
C ILE A 391 1.55 -30.38 -4.99
N ASN A 392 1.21 -29.67 -3.92
CA ASN A 392 2.16 -29.04 -2.99
C ASN A 392 2.25 -29.81 -1.66
N GLY A 393 2.51 -31.11 -1.72
CA GLY A 393 2.56 -32.00 -0.56
C GLY A 393 3.15 -33.37 -0.85
N THR A 394 3.35 -34.19 0.18
CA THR A 394 3.86 -35.56 0.02
C THR A 394 2.75 -36.55 -0.32
N ILE A 395 3.04 -37.45 -1.25
CA ILE A 395 2.21 -38.62 -1.57
C ILE A 395 2.92 -39.88 -1.02
N PRO A 396 2.25 -40.74 -0.24
CA PRO A 396 2.81 -42.02 0.23
C PRO A 396 3.31 -42.92 -0.91
N SER A 397 4.17 -43.90 -0.59
CA SER A 397 4.58 -44.94 -1.53
C SER A 397 3.39 -45.77 -2.06
N THR A 398 2.33 -45.91 -1.26
CA THR A 398 1.08 -46.59 -1.64
C THR A 398 0.14 -45.77 -2.54
N GLY A 399 0.39 -44.47 -2.74
CA GLY A 399 -0.53 -43.55 -3.42
C GLY A 399 -1.42 -42.75 -2.47
N ARG A 400 -2.39 -42.00 -3.03
CA ARG A 400 -3.33 -41.14 -2.28
C ARG A 400 -4.57 -40.78 -3.11
N THR A 401 -5.76 -40.80 -2.50
CA THR A 401 -6.97 -40.14 -3.01
C THR A 401 -6.88 -38.61 -2.82
N LEU A 402 -7.09 -37.84 -3.89
CA LEU A 402 -7.12 -36.38 -3.88
C LEU A 402 -8.55 -35.85 -3.72
N ILE A 403 -9.50 -36.45 -4.44
CA ILE A 403 -10.94 -36.22 -4.28
C ILE A 403 -11.59 -37.58 -4.07
N ARG A 404 -12.29 -37.76 -2.96
CA ARG A 404 -13.10 -38.96 -2.72
C ARG A 404 -14.54 -38.67 -3.13
N ASN A 405 -15.14 -39.49 -3.97
CA ASN A 405 -16.49 -39.25 -4.46
C ASN A 405 -17.45 -40.34 -3.97
N ALA A 406 -17.91 -40.21 -2.72
CA ALA A 406 -18.86 -41.13 -2.10
C ALA A 406 -20.30 -41.04 -2.67
N GLY A 407 -20.52 -40.20 -3.70
CA GLY A 407 -21.71 -40.26 -4.54
C GLY A 407 -21.63 -41.41 -5.57
N ARG A 408 -22.69 -41.58 -6.38
CA ARG A 408 -22.67 -42.52 -7.53
C ARG A 408 -22.31 -41.85 -8.86
N ASP A 409 -22.15 -40.53 -8.86
CA ASP A 409 -21.85 -39.74 -10.05
C ASP A 409 -20.41 -39.97 -10.49
N ALA A 410 -20.17 -40.10 -11.80
CA ALA A 410 -18.83 -40.09 -12.36
C ALA A 410 -18.19 -38.70 -12.26
N VAL A 411 -16.85 -38.66 -12.19
CA VAL A 411 -16.10 -37.40 -12.37
C VAL A 411 -16.25 -36.92 -13.81
N VAL A 412 -16.71 -35.68 -13.98
CA VAL A 412 -16.94 -35.03 -15.28
C VAL A 412 -15.71 -34.22 -15.67
N GLY A 413 -15.07 -34.61 -16.77
CA GLY A 413 -13.84 -34.00 -17.26
C GLY A 413 -12.58 -34.59 -16.61
N THR A 414 -11.44 -33.99 -16.91
CA THR A 414 -10.11 -34.38 -16.41
C THR A 414 -9.26 -33.13 -16.20
N PHE A 415 -8.17 -33.23 -15.43
CA PHE A 415 -7.20 -32.15 -15.35
C PHE A 415 -6.53 -31.93 -16.72
N THR A 416 -6.32 -30.67 -17.08
CA THR A 416 -5.80 -30.27 -18.40
C THR A 416 -4.44 -30.91 -18.68
N GLY A 417 -4.35 -31.67 -19.77
CA GLY A 417 -3.15 -32.41 -20.16
C GLY A 417 -2.89 -33.70 -19.36
N GLN A 418 -3.85 -34.16 -18.55
CA GLN A 418 -3.73 -35.36 -17.70
C GLN A 418 -4.98 -36.26 -17.84
N PRO A 419 -5.15 -36.99 -18.96
CA PRO A 419 -6.23 -37.96 -19.13
C PRO A 419 -6.09 -39.17 -18.18
N GLU A 420 -7.10 -40.04 -18.15
CA GLU A 420 -7.07 -41.30 -17.38
C GLU A 420 -5.78 -42.10 -17.61
N GLY A 421 -5.11 -42.50 -16.52
CA GLY A 421 -3.85 -43.26 -16.56
C GLY A 421 -2.60 -42.45 -16.93
N SER A 422 -2.69 -41.12 -17.11
CA SER A 422 -1.52 -40.30 -17.48
C SER A 422 -0.46 -40.23 -16.39
N ASN A 423 0.79 -39.96 -16.80
CA ASN A 423 1.92 -39.85 -15.87
C ASN A 423 2.08 -38.42 -15.37
N ILE A 424 1.96 -38.23 -14.05
CA ILE A 424 2.33 -37.01 -13.34
C ILE A 424 3.65 -37.20 -12.59
N THR A 425 4.44 -36.13 -12.48
CA THR A 425 5.70 -36.12 -11.71
C THR A 425 5.50 -35.31 -10.43
N ILE A 426 5.66 -35.94 -9.27
CA ILE A 426 5.54 -35.29 -7.96
C ILE A 426 6.83 -35.56 -7.17
N GLY A 427 7.53 -34.50 -6.75
CA GLY A 427 8.81 -34.63 -6.04
C GLY A 427 9.88 -35.41 -6.83
N GLY A 428 9.88 -35.28 -8.17
CA GLY A 428 10.75 -36.05 -9.07
C GLY A 428 10.27 -37.47 -9.39
N VAL A 429 9.27 -38.00 -8.66
CA VAL A 429 8.77 -39.37 -8.84
C VAL A 429 7.60 -39.41 -9.83
N ARG A 430 7.68 -40.29 -10.84
CA ARG A 430 6.58 -40.56 -11.78
C ARG A 430 5.51 -41.46 -11.15
N ARG A 431 4.25 -41.05 -11.26
CA ARG A 431 3.05 -41.73 -10.77
C ARG A 431 1.93 -41.61 -11.80
N THR A 432 0.99 -42.55 -11.80
CA THR A 432 -0.23 -42.45 -12.61
C THR A 432 -1.33 -41.69 -11.87
N ILE A 433 -2.22 -41.03 -12.62
CA ILE A 433 -3.48 -40.48 -12.12
C ILE A 433 -4.67 -41.32 -12.62
N SER A 434 -5.73 -41.41 -11.82
CA SER A 434 -7.00 -42.02 -12.22
C SER A 434 -8.18 -41.21 -11.69
N TYR A 435 -9.22 -41.06 -12.50
CA TYR A 435 -10.53 -40.47 -12.15
C TYR A 435 -11.59 -41.55 -11.91
N ARG A 436 -11.15 -42.82 -11.84
CA ARG A 436 -11.95 -44.02 -11.58
C ARG A 436 -11.32 -44.88 -10.48
N GLY A 437 -10.58 -44.26 -9.58
CA GLY A 437 -9.94 -44.94 -8.46
C GLY A 437 -10.94 -45.27 -7.35
N GLY A 438 -10.42 -45.79 -6.23
CA GLY A 438 -11.22 -46.07 -5.04
C GLY A 438 -12.30 -47.12 -5.30
N ASP A 439 -13.56 -46.71 -5.19
CA ASP A 439 -14.78 -47.44 -5.48
C ASP A 439 -15.29 -47.31 -6.93
N GLY A 440 -14.63 -46.49 -7.76
CA GLY A 440 -14.86 -46.40 -9.21
C GLY A 440 -15.02 -44.98 -9.76
N ASN A 441 -15.06 -43.98 -8.88
CA ASN A 441 -15.23 -42.55 -9.19
C ASN A 441 -14.37 -41.61 -8.31
N ASP A 442 -13.42 -42.13 -7.52
CA ASP A 442 -12.41 -41.29 -6.85
C ASP A 442 -11.37 -40.72 -7.85
N VAL A 443 -10.87 -39.52 -7.55
CA VAL A 443 -9.66 -38.98 -8.17
C VAL A 443 -8.45 -39.35 -7.33
N THR A 444 -7.61 -40.25 -7.84
CA THR A 444 -6.49 -40.87 -7.12
C THR A 444 -5.15 -40.71 -7.85
N VAL A 445 -4.07 -40.76 -7.07
CA VAL A 445 -2.69 -40.82 -7.56
C VAL A 445 -2.04 -42.11 -7.08
N GLY A 446 -1.53 -42.90 -8.02
CA GLY A 446 -0.96 -44.22 -7.76
C GLY A 446 0.39 -44.23 -7.06
N ALA A 447 0.87 -45.44 -6.78
CA ALA A 447 2.22 -45.72 -6.31
C ALA A 447 3.31 -45.24 -7.31
N PRO A 448 4.57 -45.03 -6.86
CA PRO A 448 5.70 -44.82 -7.76
C PRO A 448 5.82 -45.93 -8.79
N ARG A 449 5.85 -45.59 -10.09
CA ARG A 449 6.15 -46.58 -11.13
C ARG A 449 7.67 -46.68 -11.28
N PRO A 450 8.29 -47.89 -11.16
CA PRO A 450 9.72 -48.03 -11.41
C PRO A 450 10.03 -47.65 -12.87
N THR A 451 11.17 -46.98 -13.07
CA THR A 451 11.69 -46.71 -14.41
C THR A 451 12.21 -48.02 -15.02
N SER A 452 11.41 -48.63 -15.90
CA SER A 452 11.88 -49.72 -16.75
C SER A 452 13.11 -49.25 -17.55
N PRO A 453 14.19 -50.06 -17.64
CA PRO A 453 15.29 -49.77 -18.56
C PRO A 453 14.80 -49.59 -20.01
N PRO A 454 15.53 -48.86 -20.86
CA PRO A 454 15.23 -48.83 -22.29
C PRO A 454 15.32 -50.25 -22.88
N PRO A 455 14.49 -50.59 -23.88
CA PRO A 455 14.55 -51.89 -24.53
C PRO A 455 15.90 -52.06 -25.23
N VAL A 456 16.55 -53.19 -24.99
CA VAL A 456 17.83 -53.54 -25.62
C VAL A 456 17.58 -54.01 -27.05
N SER A 457 18.24 -53.37 -28.03
CA SER A 457 18.13 -53.72 -29.44
C SER A 457 18.68 -55.12 -29.73
N PRO A 458 18.06 -55.92 -30.62
CA PRO A 458 18.61 -57.21 -31.05
C PRO A 458 19.89 -57.01 -31.91
N PRO A 459 20.80 -58.01 -31.95
CA PRO A 459 22.05 -57.93 -32.70
C PRO A 459 21.85 -58.07 -34.23
N PRO A 460 22.77 -57.52 -35.05
CA PRO A 460 22.73 -57.64 -36.50
C PRO A 460 23.19 -59.02 -37.02
N PRO A 461 22.78 -59.42 -38.24
CA PRO A 461 23.18 -60.68 -38.88
C PRO A 461 24.63 -60.65 -39.43
N PRO A 462 25.25 -61.81 -39.68
CA PRO A 462 26.65 -61.93 -40.15
C PRO A 462 26.85 -61.59 -41.64
N VAL A 463 28.08 -61.28 -42.01
CA VAL A 463 28.51 -60.89 -43.37
C VAL A 463 29.58 -61.85 -43.90
N SER A 464 29.60 -62.07 -45.22
CA SER A 464 30.41 -63.09 -45.93
C SER A 464 31.79 -62.57 -46.42
N PRO A 465 32.75 -63.46 -46.83
CA PRO A 465 34.18 -63.12 -46.99
C PRO A 465 34.60 -62.57 -48.37
N PRO A 466 35.84 -62.05 -48.53
CA PRO A 466 36.29 -61.27 -49.71
C PRO A 466 37.21 -62.02 -50.71
N PRO A 467 37.42 -61.46 -51.93
CA PRO A 467 38.49 -61.86 -52.87
C PRO A 467 39.75 -60.94 -52.80
N PRO A 468 40.92 -61.33 -53.35
CA PRO A 468 42.22 -60.69 -53.08
C PRO A 468 42.96 -60.18 -54.38
N PRO A 469 44.31 -60.13 -54.53
CA PRO A 469 45.01 -58.82 -54.61
C PRO A 469 46.08 -58.64 -55.74
N VAL A 470 46.44 -57.38 -56.11
CA VAL A 470 47.70 -57.11 -56.87
C VAL A 470 48.30 -55.70 -56.60
N SER A 471 49.64 -55.64 -56.52
CA SER A 471 50.55 -54.48 -56.65
C SER A 471 51.80 -54.98 -57.43
N PRO A 472 52.67 -54.15 -58.09
CA PRO A 472 53.80 -53.46 -57.40
C PRO A 472 54.29 -52.16 -58.18
N PRO A 473 55.58 -51.65 -58.17
CA PRO A 473 55.84 -50.26 -57.73
C PRO A 473 56.87 -49.44 -58.63
N PRO A 474 57.89 -48.63 -58.18
CA PRO A 474 58.44 -47.45 -58.92
C PRO A 474 59.90 -47.65 -59.47
N PRO A 475 60.65 -46.63 -60.00
CA PRO A 475 61.46 -45.62 -59.22
C PRO A 475 61.73 -44.26 -59.99
N PRO A 476 62.89 -43.54 -59.91
CA PRO A 476 63.46 -42.67 -58.85
C PRO A 476 63.57 -41.13 -59.24
N VAL A 477 64.61 -40.37 -58.82
CA VAL A 477 64.49 -38.95 -58.35
C VAL A 477 65.56 -37.92 -58.80
N SER A 478 65.15 -36.62 -58.91
CA SER A 478 65.92 -35.36 -58.66
C SER A 478 67.07 -34.97 -59.63
N PRO A 479 67.67 -33.73 -59.63
CA PRO A 479 67.57 -32.51 -58.78
C PRO A 479 66.86 -31.32 -59.52
N PRO A 480 67.07 -29.96 -59.33
CA PRO A 480 67.89 -29.15 -58.40
C PRO A 480 67.14 -27.94 -57.71
N ARG A 481 67.77 -26.75 -57.56
CA ARG A 481 67.39 -25.58 -56.71
C ARG A 481 68.24 -24.32 -57.11
N PRO A 482 68.08 -23.09 -56.55
CA PRO A 482 66.91 -22.24 -56.22
C PRO A 482 66.76 -21.03 -57.20
N PRO A 483 65.83 -20.06 -56.99
CA PRO A 483 66.18 -18.86 -56.21
C PRO A 483 65.07 -18.32 -55.27
N VAL A 484 65.40 -17.19 -54.62
CA VAL A 484 64.78 -16.43 -53.52
C VAL A 484 63.25 -16.23 -53.56
N SER A 485 62.64 -16.14 -52.36
CA SER A 485 61.22 -15.94 -52.08
C SER A 485 60.70 -14.49 -52.25
N PRO A 486 59.51 -14.27 -52.84
CA PRO A 486 58.72 -13.07 -52.60
C PRO A 486 58.03 -13.12 -51.22
N PRO A 487 57.59 -11.98 -50.64
CA PRO A 487 56.86 -11.96 -49.38
C PRO A 487 55.43 -12.52 -49.53
N PRO A 488 54.81 -13.03 -48.44
CA PRO A 488 53.40 -13.39 -48.46
C PRO A 488 52.51 -12.14 -48.66
N PRO A 489 51.33 -12.26 -49.29
CA PRO A 489 50.31 -11.22 -49.24
C PRO A 489 49.95 -10.94 -47.78
N VAL A 490 50.01 -9.67 -47.37
CA VAL A 490 49.63 -9.27 -46.01
C VAL A 490 48.13 -9.53 -45.84
N SER A 491 47.77 -10.33 -44.84
CA SER A 491 46.37 -10.54 -44.46
C SER A 491 45.66 -9.19 -44.28
N PRO A 492 44.39 -9.03 -44.70
CA PRO A 492 43.63 -7.84 -44.32
C PRO A 492 43.66 -7.71 -42.79
N PRO A 493 43.78 -6.48 -42.25
CA PRO A 493 43.88 -6.29 -40.81
C PRO A 493 42.65 -6.90 -40.12
N PRO A 494 42.78 -7.38 -38.86
CA PRO A 494 41.62 -7.82 -38.09
C PRO A 494 40.59 -6.68 -38.07
N PRO A 495 39.28 -6.99 -38.14
CA PRO A 495 38.24 -5.97 -38.18
C PRO A 495 38.43 -5.02 -37.01
N VAL A 496 38.70 -3.75 -37.32
CA VAL A 496 38.98 -2.74 -36.30
C VAL A 496 37.78 -2.70 -35.37
N SER A 497 38.00 -3.04 -34.10
CA SER A 497 36.96 -2.98 -33.07
C SER A 497 36.26 -1.63 -33.17
N PRO A 498 34.91 -1.56 -33.26
CA PRO A 498 34.23 -0.28 -33.26
C PRO A 498 34.70 0.49 -32.02
N PRO A 499 35.01 1.80 -32.14
CA PRO A 499 35.48 2.56 -31.00
C PRO A 499 34.47 2.39 -29.84
N PRO A 500 34.95 2.25 -28.58
CA PRO A 500 34.04 2.09 -27.45
C PRO A 500 33.04 3.25 -27.50
N PRO A 501 31.73 3.00 -27.28
CA PRO A 501 30.70 4.02 -27.49
C PRO A 501 31.09 5.30 -26.78
N VAL A 502 31.34 6.36 -27.55
CA VAL A 502 31.71 7.67 -26.99
C VAL A 502 30.53 8.09 -26.15
N SER A 503 30.69 7.99 -24.82
CA SER A 503 29.64 8.32 -23.89
C SER A 503 29.20 9.75 -24.18
N PRO A 504 27.87 10.00 -24.33
CA PRO A 504 27.40 11.32 -24.69
C PRO A 504 27.96 12.35 -23.70
N PRO A 505 28.37 13.54 -24.18
CA PRO A 505 29.01 14.54 -23.33
C PRO A 505 28.15 14.73 -22.09
N PRO A 506 28.71 14.56 -20.87
CA PRO A 506 27.91 14.40 -19.68
C PRO A 506 27.01 15.62 -19.51
N GLY A 507 25.69 15.39 -19.55
CA GLY A 507 24.70 16.44 -19.48
C GLY A 507 24.85 17.29 -18.20
N PRO A 508 24.14 18.42 -18.08
CA PRO A 508 24.10 19.17 -16.83
C PRO A 508 23.83 18.19 -15.67
N PRO A 509 24.62 18.22 -14.59
CA PRO A 509 24.42 17.28 -13.47
C PRO A 509 22.97 17.33 -12.99
N GLY A 510 22.38 16.16 -12.72
CA GLY A 510 21.05 16.15 -12.13
C GLY A 510 21.04 16.81 -10.76
N ALA A 511 19.84 17.17 -10.28
CA ALA A 511 19.69 17.65 -8.91
C ALA A 511 20.25 16.60 -7.91
N PRO A 512 20.88 17.04 -6.81
CA PRO A 512 21.45 16.13 -5.82
C PRO A 512 20.37 15.25 -5.20
N ALA A 513 20.56 13.94 -5.30
CA ALA A 513 19.56 12.93 -4.88
C ALA A 513 19.97 12.21 -3.60
N PHE A 514 21.23 11.75 -3.52
CA PHE A 514 21.79 11.07 -2.35
C PHE A 514 23.29 11.41 -2.16
N ALA A 515 23.78 11.25 -0.94
CA ALA A 515 25.17 11.49 -0.58
C ALA A 515 25.73 10.34 0.28
N VAL A 516 27.04 10.10 0.19
CA VAL A 516 27.73 9.04 0.93
C VAL A 516 28.91 9.63 1.71
N GLY A 517 28.82 9.61 3.03
CA GLY A 517 29.88 10.07 3.95
C GLY A 517 30.87 8.98 4.33
N SER A 518 32.15 9.34 4.47
CA SER A 518 33.22 8.38 4.75
C SER A 518 33.20 7.80 6.17
N LEU A 519 33.71 6.57 6.32
CA LEU A 519 33.82 5.87 7.61
C LEU A 519 35.02 6.35 8.47
N PRO A 520 34.96 6.11 9.79
CA PRO A 520 36.13 6.21 10.66
C PRO A 520 37.36 5.49 10.09
N GLY A 521 38.55 6.04 10.36
CA GLY A 521 39.83 5.55 9.82
C GLY A 521 40.19 6.10 8.44
N THR A 522 39.27 6.75 7.73
CA THR A 522 39.53 7.37 6.41
C THR A 522 39.52 8.90 6.47
N GLN A 523 39.95 9.57 5.41
CA GLN A 523 39.86 11.04 5.28
C GLN A 523 38.38 11.47 5.25
N PRO A 524 37.99 12.59 5.90
CA PRO A 524 36.62 13.08 5.91
C PRO A 524 36.23 13.60 4.51
N ARG A 525 35.53 12.75 3.75
CA ARG A 525 35.08 13.02 2.39
C ARG A 525 33.63 12.57 2.27
N VAL A 526 32.84 13.36 1.56
CA VAL A 526 31.46 13.03 1.22
C VAL A 526 31.31 13.16 -0.29
N ASP A 527 30.71 12.15 -0.93
CA ASP A 527 30.36 12.17 -2.34
C ASP A 527 28.86 12.36 -2.51
N VAL A 528 28.44 13.24 -3.41
CA VAL A 528 27.05 13.58 -3.69
C VAL A 528 26.72 13.23 -5.14
N TYR A 529 25.63 12.51 -5.33
CA TYR A 529 25.24 11.87 -6.58
C TYR A 529 23.87 12.37 -7.05
N ASP A 530 23.66 12.37 -8.37
CA ASP A 530 22.34 12.57 -8.95
C ASP A 530 21.51 11.28 -8.92
N ALA A 531 20.22 11.39 -9.25
CA ALA A 531 19.30 10.26 -9.31
C ALA A 531 19.61 9.25 -10.44
N ALA A 532 20.71 9.41 -11.19
CA ALA A 532 21.23 8.42 -12.13
C ALA A 532 22.51 7.74 -11.60
N GLY A 533 22.89 8.00 -10.34
CA GLY A 533 24.10 7.44 -9.71
C GLY A 533 25.41 8.07 -10.18
N ARG A 534 25.37 9.19 -10.91
CA ARG A 534 26.55 9.92 -11.34
C ARG A 534 27.01 10.88 -10.24
N LEU A 535 28.31 10.92 -9.98
CA LEU A 535 28.93 11.86 -9.05
C LEU A 535 28.73 13.31 -9.56
N ILE A 536 28.06 14.14 -8.76
CA ILE A 536 27.98 15.59 -8.95
C ILE A 536 29.16 16.26 -8.29
N ARG A 537 29.45 15.88 -7.03
CA ARG A 537 30.39 16.62 -6.18
C ARG A 537 31.08 15.72 -5.16
N SER A 538 32.38 15.96 -4.93
CA SER A 538 33.07 15.57 -3.69
C SER A 538 33.25 16.80 -2.78
N LEU A 539 33.05 16.58 -1.48
CA LEU A 539 33.17 17.57 -0.40
C LEU A 539 34.12 17.04 0.68
N THR A 540 34.91 17.91 1.32
CA THR A 540 35.81 17.57 2.43
C THR A 540 35.61 18.56 3.59
N PRO A 541 34.59 18.37 4.43
CA PRO A 541 34.16 19.37 5.42
C PRO A 541 35.15 19.60 6.56
N PHE A 542 35.94 18.59 6.91
CA PHE A 542 36.82 18.61 8.08
C PHE A 542 38.29 18.44 7.69
N ALA A 543 39.20 18.77 8.62
CA ALA A 543 40.64 18.72 8.38
C ALA A 543 41.13 17.36 7.83
N SER A 544 42.08 17.37 6.90
CA SER A 544 42.61 16.16 6.24
C SER A 544 43.31 15.17 7.20
N THR A 545 43.58 15.57 8.44
CA THR A 545 44.10 14.75 9.54
C THR A 545 43.02 14.06 10.38
N PHE A 546 41.78 14.54 10.36
CA PHE A 546 40.66 13.95 11.13
C PHE A 546 40.30 12.55 10.60
N ARG A 547 39.91 11.63 11.50
CA ARG A 547 39.64 10.22 11.16
C ARG A 547 38.34 9.66 11.76
N GLY A 548 37.40 10.52 12.19
CA GLY A 548 36.09 10.08 12.71
C GLY A 548 35.05 9.74 11.64
N GLY A 549 35.35 10.02 10.36
CA GLY A 549 34.36 9.94 9.28
C GLY A 549 33.28 11.03 9.36
N VAL A 550 32.32 10.99 8.45
CA VAL A 550 31.28 12.03 8.29
C VAL A 550 29.91 11.38 8.24
N ASN A 551 29.02 11.74 9.17
CA ASN A 551 27.58 11.47 9.03
C ASN A 551 26.98 12.51 8.08
N VAL A 552 26.04 12.10 7.23
CA VAL A 552 25.41 12.97 6.24
C VAL A 552 23.89 12.85 6.33
N ALA A 553 23.19 13.89 5.89
CA ALA A 553 21.76 13.88 5.60
C ALA A 553 21.48 14.85 4.44
N MET A 554 20.34 14.72 3.76
CA MET A 554 19.95 15.59 2.63
C MET A 554 18.46 15.94 2.61
N GLY A 555 18.17 17.22 2.44
CA GLY A 555 16.83 17.82 2.46
C GLY A 555 16.89 19.29 2.03
N ASP A 556 15.77 19.89 1.65
CA ASP A 556 15.73 21.31 1.25
C ASP A 556 15.63 22.20 2.50
N VAL A 557 16.76 22.44 3.16
CA VAL A 557 16.79 23.19 4.44
C VAL A 557 16.84 24.71 4.25
N ASN A 558 16.82 25.20 3.01
CA ASN A 558 16.83 26.63 2.69
C ASN A 558 15.53 27.11 2.00
N GLY A 559 14.79 26.21 1.34
CA GLY A 559 13.47 26.44 0.75
C GLY A 559 13.48 26.87 -0.72
N ASP A 560 14.46 26.40 -1.52
CA ASP A 560 14.63 26.83 -2.92
C ASP A 560 14.41 25.73 -3.98
N GLY A 561 13.92 24.57 -3.56
CA GLY A 561 13.56 23.42 -4.38
C GLY A 561 14.70 22.42 -4.62
N VAL A 562 15.85 22.59 -3.97
CA VAL A 562 17.03 21.73 -4.14
C VAL A 562 17.45 21.13 -2.80
N LYS A 563 17.77 19.83 -2.76
CA LYS A 563 18.27 19.19 -1.54
C LYS A 563 19.68 19.66 -1.20
N ASP A 564 19.81 20.29 -0.05
CA ASP A 564 21.08 20.62 0.58
C ASP A 564 21.74 19.38 1.20
N VAL A 565 23.01 19.51 1.58
CA VAL A 565 23.82 18.44 2.15
C VAL A 565 24.35 18.86 3.53
N ILE A 566 23.91 18.15 4.57
CA ILE A 566 24.28 18.44 5.96
C ILE A 566 25.38 17.46 6.38
N LEU A 567 26.53 18.01 6.78
CA LEU A 567 27.79 17.29 6.94
C LEU A 567 28.22 17.31 8.41
N ALA A 568 27.94 16.24 9.16
CA ALA A 568 28.18 16.14 10.60
C ALA A 568 29.42 15.30 10.96
N SER A 569 30.24 15.78 11.89
CA SER A 569 31.47 15.12 12.33
C SER A 569 31.19 13.82 13.10
N GLY A 570 31.87 12.72 12.77
CA GLY A 570 31.93 11.54 13.64
C GLY A 570 32.82 11.75 14.88
N LYS A 571 32.96 10.71 15.70
CA LYS A 571 33.80 10.73 16.92
C LYS A 571 35.27 11.10 16.65
N GLY A 572 35.86 11.91 17.53
CA GLY A 572 37.29 12.30 17.51
C GLY A 572 37.56 13.79 17.33
N MET A 573 36.52 14.62 17.18
CA MET A 573 36.59 16.08 17.24
C MET A 573 35.34 16.63 17.94
N THR A 574 35.33 17.92 18.26
CA THR A 574 34.14 18.63 18.75
C THR A 574 32.95 18.43 17.79
N PRO A 575 31.77 17.98 18.26
CA PRO A 575 30.57 17.77 17.46
C PRO A 575 30.12 19.00 16.66
N GLN A 576 30.40 18.99 15.36
CA GLN A 576 30.15 20.08 14.42
C GLN A 576 29.36 19.58 13.20
N ALA A 577 28.49 20.42 12.65
CA ALA A 577 27.95 20.24 11.31
C ALA A 577 28.15 21.48 10.43
N GLN A 578 28.29 21.24 9.13
CA GLN A 578 28.23 22.25 8.07
C GLN A 578 26.99 21.98 7.21
N VAL A 579 26.26 23.02 6.84
CA VAL A 579 25.16 22.95 5.87
C VAL A 579 25.70 23.47 4.54
N VAL A 580 25.68 22.63 3.50
CA VAL A 580 26.11 22.98 2.15
C VAL A 580 24.90 23.05 1.24
N ASP A 581 24.69 24.22 0.65
CA ASP A 581 23.67 24.50 -0.35
C ASP A 581 23.86 23.58 -1.58
N GLY A 582 22.83 22.81 -1.94
CA GLY A 582 22.88 21.80 -3.00
C GLY A 582 22.90 22.36 -4.44
N LYS A 583 22.70 23.67 -4.58
CA LYS A 583 22.56 24.41 -5.84
C LYS A 583 23.77 25.28 -6.12
N THR A 584 24.27 26.02 -5.12
CA THR A 584 25.49 26.84 -5.21
C THR A 584 26.75 26.16 -4.70
N TRP A 585 26.63 25.03 -3.99
CA TRP A 585 27.74 24.28 -3.37
C TRP A 585 28.57 25.09 -2.37
N ARG A 586 27.95 26.08 -1.73
CA ARG A 586 28.54 26.91 -0.68
C ARG A 586 28.13 26.40 0.70
N VAL A 587 29.01 26.54 1.68
CA VAL A 587 28.62 26.41 3.10
C VAL A 587 27.75 27.62 3.44
N VAL A 588 26.47 27.39 3.72
CA VAL A 588 25.51 28.45 4.11
C VAL A 588 25.41 28.60 5.62
N PHE A 589 25.65 27.53 6.38
CA PHE A 589 25.66 27.56 7.83
C PHE A 589 26.65 26.56 8.44
N THR A 590 27.07 26.79 9.68
CA THR A 590 27.96 25.90 10.43
C THR A 590 27.70 26.06 11.92
N PHE A 591 27.52 24.95 12.64
CA PHE A 591 27.20 24.97 14.06
C PHE A 591 27.85 23.82 14.83
N SER A 592 28.09 24.05 16.12
CA SER A 592 28.36 22.98 17.09
C SER A 592 27.04 22.52 17.70
N GLY A 593 26.78 21.21 17.74
CA GLY A 593 25.55 20.66 18.32
C GLY A 593 25.58 20.50 19.83
N TYR A 594 26.79 20.45 20.42
CA TYR A 594 27.04 20.01 21.80
C TYR A 594 28.21 20.78 22.44
N ASP A 595 28.44 20.51 23.74
CA ASP A 595 29.57 21.06 24.51
C ASP A 595 30.90 20.86 23.77
N PRO A 596 31.73 21.90 23.58
CA PRO A 596 32.95 21.81 22.79
C PRO A 596 33.99 20.84 23.36
N ARG A 597 33.89 20.50 24.65
CA ARG A 597 34.85 19.65 25.39
C ARG A 597 34.62 18.15 25.19
N ILE A 598 33.45 17.73 24.70
CA ILE A 598 33.22 16.32 24.34
C ILE A 598 33.53 16.09 22.87
N THR A 599 34.15 14.96 22.53
CA THR A 599 34.63 14.63 21.18
C THR A 599 33.80 13.53 20.52
N THR A 600 32.51 13.47 20.85
CA THR A 600 31.66 12.29 20.70
C THR A 600 31.12 12.06 19.31
N GLY A 601 31.24 13.03 18.40
CA GLY A 601 30.58 13.01 17.11
C GLY A 601 29.07 13.23 17.20
N MET A 602 28.44 13.34 16.03
CA MET A 602 27.04 13.72 15.87
C MET A 602 26.38 12.95 14.72
N ASN A 603 25.28 12.25 15.01
CA ASN A 603 24.31 11.77 14.03
C ASN A 603 23.39 12.94 13.63
N VAL A 604 22.87 12.89 12.39
CA VAL A 604 21.99 13.92 11.82
C VAL A 604 20.89 13.26 11.00
N ALA A 605 19.71 13.87 11.00
CA ALA A 605 18.59 13.59 10.10
C ALA A 605 17.93 14.93 9.73
N VAL A 606 17.19 14.97 8.63
CA VAL A 606 16.46 16.17 8.20
C VAL A 606 15.05 15.83 7.72
N GLY A 607 14.15 16.80 7.87
CA GLY A 607 12.77 16.70 7.38
C GLY A 607 11.93 17.87 7.89
N ASP A 608 11.01 18.40 7.09
CA ASP A 608 10.02 19.40 7.51
C ASP A 608 9.20 18.89 8.72
N LEU A 609 9.47 19.47 9.89
CA LEU A 609 8.85 19.10 11.17
C LEU A 609 7.67 20.02 11.51
N ASP A 610 7.73 21.31 11.16
CA ASP A 610 6.67 22.26 11.49
C ASP A 610 5.72 22.69 10.37
N GLY A 611 5.92 22.19 9.14
CA GLY A 611 5.02 22.32 8.01
C GLY A 611 5.18 23.64 7.24
N ASP A 612 6.36 24.27 7.30
CA ASP A 612 6.66 25.52 6.59
C ASP A 612 7.17 25.32 5.15
N GLY A 613 7.41 24.07 4.75
CA GLY A 613 7.87 23.67 3.42
C GLY A 613 9.39 23.53 3.28
N LYS A 614 10.16 23.76 4.35
CA LYS A 614 11.61 23.52 4.41
C LYS A 614 11.91 22.35 5.32
N ASP A 615 12.97 21.59 5.03
CA ASP A 615 13.42 20.53 5.92
C ASP A 615 14.15 21.09 7.15
N ASP A 616 13.73 20.68 8.34
CA ASP A 616 14.38 21.02 9.61
C ASP A 616 15.55 20.06 9.91
N ILE A 617 16.51 20.48 10.74
CA ILE A 617 17.72 19.71 11.04
C ILE A 617 17.67 19.14 12.46
N VAL A 618 17.58 17.81 12.56
CA VAL A 618 17.64 17.06 13.83
C VAL A 618 19.06 16.51 14.04
N VAL A 619 19.64 16.78 15.21
CA VAL A 619 20.95 16.26 15.61
C VAL A 619 20.90 15.48 16.93
N ALA A 620 21.77 14.47 17.02
CA ALA A 620 21.91 13.59 18.16
C ALA A 620 23.39 13.20 18.35
N PRO A 621 23.91 12.96 19.57
CA PRO A 621 25.32 12.62 19.76
C PRO A 621 25.58 11.12 19.51
N GLU A 622 26.76 10.76 19.01
CA GLU A 622 27.21 9.35 19.05
C GLU A 622 27.65 8.97 20.49
N SER A 623 28.13 7.74 20.69
CA SER A 623 28.39 7.16 22.02
C SER A 623 29.46 7.91 22.82
N GLY A 624 29.08 8.30 24.05
CA GLY A 624 29.84 9.09 25.01
C GLY A 624 29.26 10.49 25.27
N GLY A 625 28.32 10.98 24.45
CA GLY A 625 27.66 12.27 24.66
C GLY A 625 26.41 12.15 25.54
N ALA A 626 26.02 13.24 26.21
CA ALA A 626 24.76 13.29 26.95
C ALA A 626 23.56 13.15 26.01
N GLY A 627 22.54 12.37 26.40
CA GLY A 627 21.44 11.90 25.54
C GLY A 627 20.40 12.95 25.10
N ARG A 628 20.82 14.14 24.69
CA ARG A 628 19.98 15.26 24.21
C ARG A 628 19.89 15.27 22.68
N VAL A 629 18.70 15.05 22.14
CA VAL A 629 18.37 15.37 20.74
C VAL A 629 18.07 16.88 20.66
N SER A 630 18.48 17.52 19.57
CA SER A 630 18.33 18.96 19.33
C SER A 630 17.84 19.21 17.91
N VAL A 631 16.96 20.20 17.73
CA VAL A 631 16.25 20.49 16.48
C VAL A 631 16.47 21.94 16.08
N ARG A 632 16.88 22.18 14.83
CA ARG A 632 17.08 23.52 14.23
C ARG A 632 16.14 23.73 13.07
N ARG A 633 15.53 24.91 12.99
CA ARG A 633 14.57 25.28 11.93
C ARG A 633 15.26 25.45 10.57
N GLY A 634 14.57 25.08 9.48
CA GLY A 634 14.98 25.38 8.10
C GLY A 634 15.06 26.89 7.82
N GLY A 635 16.11 27.32 7.11
CA GLY A 635 16.33 28.71 6.68
C GLY A 635 16.96 29.63 7.74
N ASP A 636 16.43 29.69 8.98
CA ASP A 636 17.02 30.50 10.06
C ASP A 636 18.08 29.75 10.89
N PHE A 637 18.11 28.42 10.80
CA PHE A 637 19.00 27.49 11.50
C PHE A 637 19.01 27.61 13.04
N ARG A 638 18.04 28.30 13.62
CA ARG A 638 17.92 28.52 15.06
C ARG A 638 17.46 27.23 15.75
N GLU A 639 18.03 26.93 16.93
CA GLU A 639 17.52 25.82 17.75
C GLU A 639 16.09 26.15 18.21
N ILE A 640 15.13 25.33 17.79
CA ILE A 640 13.70 25.47 18.12
C ILE A 640 13.27 24.55 19.27
N GLY A 641 14.02 23.48 19.54
CA GLY A 641 13.71 22.56 20.62
C GLY A 641 14.78 21.51 20.87
N ALA A 642 14.68 20.85 22.02
CA ALA A 642 15.56 19.76 22.40
C ALA A 642 14.93 18.92 23.53
N PHE A 643 15.21 17.61 23.52
CA PHE A 643 14.62 16.65 24.46
C PHE A 643 15.58 15.48 24.73
N THR A 644 15.30 14.66 25.75
CA THR A 644 16.14 13.51 26.12
C THR A 644 15.37 12.19 25.96
N PRO A 645 15.33 11.57 24.76
CA PRO A 645 14.42 10.46 24.46
C PRO A 645 14.65 9.20 25.32
N TYR A 646 15.78 9.12 26.01
CA TYR A 646 16.13 8.05 26.94
C TYR A 646 16.63 8.55 28.31
N GLY A 647 16.28 9.80 28.66
CA GLY A 647 16.75 10.48 29.87
C GLY A 647 18.13 11.12 29.75
N SER A 648 18.38 12.15 30.57
CA SER A 648 19.60 12.98 30.52
C SER A 648 20.90 12.21 30.71
N ASN A 649 20.88 11.16 31.54
CA ASN A 649 22.06 10.40 31.93
C ASN A 649 22.43 9.29 30.91
N PHE A 650 21.66 9.11 29.84
CA PHE A 650 21.97 8.12 28.82
C PHE A 650 23.13 8.58 27.93
N THR A 651 24.21 7.81 27.90
CA THR A 651 25.45 8.12 27.14
C THR A 651 25.77 7.12 26.02
N GLY A 652 24.89 6.14 25.76
CA GLY A 652 25.10 5.13 24.73
C GLY A 652 25.07 5.65 23.28
N GLY A 653 24.74 6.94 23.09
CA GLY A 653 24.57 7.59 21.79
C GLY A 653 23.18 7.33 21.20
N ILE A 654 22.68 8.29 20.43
CA ILE A 654 21.32 8.26 19.86
C ILE A 654 21.43 8.39 18.34
N ARG A 655 20.75 7.51 17.60
CA ARG A 655 20.53 7.65 16.16
C ARG A 655 19.15 8.26 15.94
N VAL A 656 19.00 9.03 14.87
CA VAL A 656 17.79 9.78 14.51
C VAL A 656 17.40 9.50 13.07
N ALA A 657 16.10 9.55 12.81
CA ALA A 657 15.47 9.60 11.50
C ALA A 657 14.22 10.50 11.61
N VAL A 658 13.69 10.98 10.48
CA VAL A 658 12.53 11.88 10.44
C VAL A 658 11.56 11.38 9.36
N GLY A 659 10.27 11.28 9.66
CA GLY A 659 9.28 10.78 8.71
C GLY A 659 7.87 10.63 9.30
N ASP A 660 6.87 10.55 8.42
CA ASP A 660 5.43 10.46 8.73
C ASP A 660 5.04 9.04 9.16
N VAL A 661 5.41 8.63 10.37
CA VAL A 661 5.18 7.26 10.89
C VAL A 661 3.82 7.12 11.57
N ASP A 662 3.29 8.21 12.11
CA ASP A 662 1.92 8.36 12.62
C ASP A 662 0.88 8.46 11.47
N GLY A 663 1.26 9.03 10.32
CA GLY A 663 0.46 9.09 9.11
C GLY A 663 -0.65 10.15 9.12
N ASP A 664 -0.48 11.24 9.88
CA ASP A 664 -1.28 12.46 9.75
C ASP A 664 -0.70 13.49 8.75
N ARG A 665 0.44 13.16 8.11
CA ARG A 665 1.19 13.97 7.13
C ARG A 665 1.99 15.15 7.70
N LYS A 666 2.31 15.11 8.99
CA LYS A 666 3.53 15.75 9.52
C LYS A 666 4.69 14.73 9.51
N LYS A 667 5.86 15.08 10.02
CA LYS A 667 6.99 14.15 10.17
C LYS A 667 7.40 14.07 11.64
N GLU A 668 7.52 12.87 12.19
CA GLU A 668 7.89 12.67 13.59
C GLU A 668 9.39 12.47 13.71
N ILE A 669 9.93 12.76 14.90
CA ILE A 669 11.34 12.48 15.19
C ILE A 669 11.46 11.05 15.71
N VAL A 670 12.00 10.15 14.90
CA VAL A 670 12.24 8.75 15.26
C VAL A 670 13.65 8.60 15.84
N THR A 671 13.78 7.93 16.99
CA THR A 671 15.07 7.74 17.68
C THR A 671 15.34 6.27 18.00
N SER A 672 16.63 5.90 18.05
CA SER A 672 17.08 4.62 18.60
C SER A 672 18.36 4.77 19.47
N PRO A 673 18.57 3.90 20.47
CA PRO A 673 19.86 3.77 21.13
C PRO A 673 20.90 3.23 20.15
N ALA A 674 22.11 3.79 20.16
CA ALA A 674 23.26 3.26 19.43
C ALA A 674 23.99 2.14 20.20
N SER A 675 23.89 2.14 21.54
CA SER A 675 24.38 1.10 22.46
C SER A 675 23.77 1.30 23.87
N GLY A 676 24.03 0.38 24.80
CA GLY A 676 23.80 0.57 26.25
C GLY A 676 22.38 0.30 26.75
N MET A 677 21.39 0.20 25.86
CA MET A 677 20.03 -0.23 26.16
C MET A 677 19.51 -1.13 25.04
N GLN A 678 18.40 -1.84 25.31
CA GLN A 678 17.65 -2.62 24.32
C GLN A 678 17.40 -1.82 23.03
N SER A 679 17.16 -2.48 21.90
CA SER A 679 16.83 -1.83 20.63
C SER A 679 15.39 -1.30 20.62
N VAL A 680 15.14 -0.30 21.47
CA VAL A 680 13.86 0.35 21.69
C VAL A 680 13.74 1.63 20.83
N ILE A 681 12.93 1.53 19.78
CA ILE A 681 12.59 2.65 18.90
C ILE A 681 11.55 3.51 19.59
N ARG A 682 11.70 4.83 19.51
CA ARG A 682 10.72 5.81 19.98
C ARG A 682 10.44 6.82 18.88
N PHE A 683 9.21 7.32 18.81
CA PHE A 683 8.85 8.44 17.94
C PHE A 683 8.12 9.51 18.75
N PHE A 684 8.31 10.76 18.34
CA PHE A 684 7.91 11.95 19.10
C PHE A 684 7.28 12.99 18.17
N ASP A 685 6.20 13.62 18.67
CA ASP A 685 5.55 14.73 17.99
C ASP A 685 6.56 15.86 17.72
N SER A 686 6.48 16.39 16.50
CA SER A 686 7.50 17.25 15.91
C SER A 686 7.61 18.64 16.56
N ARG A 687 6.54 19.11 17.22
CA ARG A 687 6.41 20.48 17.77
C ARG A 687 6.48 20.53 19.29
N THR A 688 6.01 19.48 19.97
CA THR A 688 5.94 19.37 21.44
C THR A 688 7.02 18.45 22.01
N PHE A 689 7.61 17.59 21.19
CA PHE A 689 8.54 16.52 21.59
C PHE A 689 7.93 15.53 22.61
N ALA A 690 6.60 15.40 22.61
CA ALA A 690 5.89 14.39 23.39
C ALA A 690 6.17 12.98 22.84
N LEU A 691 6.32 11.99 23.73
CA LEU A 691 6.49 10.59 23.34
C LEU A 691 5.14 9.99 22.91
N GLU A 692 4.96 9.78 21.62
CA GLU A 692 3.72 9.23 21.05
C GLU A 692 3.71 7.69 21.05
N GLY A 693 4.88 7.09 20.81
CA GLY A 693 4.97 5.64 20.78
C GLY A 693 6.36 5.05 20.96
N THR A 694 6.37 3.74 21.17
CA THR A 694 7.55 2.94 21.46
C THR A 694 7.37 1.55 20.87
N PHE A 695 8.45 1.00 20.29
CA PHE A 695 8.52 -0.35 19.73
C PHE A 695 9.86 -0.98 20.14
N VAL A 696 9.88 -2.28 20.48
CA VAL A 696 11.12 -3.00 20.84
C VAL A 696 11.46 -3.99 19.75
N ALA A 697 12.56 -3.75 19.03
CA ALA A 697 12.97 -4.53 17.86
C ALA A 697 13.80 -5.77 18.23
N ASP A 698 14.67 -5.63 19.23
CA ASP A 698 15.48 -6.70 19.86
C ASP A 698 15.73 -6.28 21.32
N THR A 699 15.82 -7.26 22.23
CA THR A 699 16.27 -7.04 23.62
C THR A 699 17.79 -6.83 23.72
N ALA A 700 18.52 -6.96 22.61
CA ALA A 700 19.94 -6.62 22.46
C ALA A 700 20.30 -5.22 22.97
N THR A 701 21.34 -5.11 23.80
CA THR A 701 21.90 -3.83 24.25
C THR A 701 22.84 -3.16 23.24
N ASN A 702 22.95 -3.72 22.03
CA ASN A 702 23.83 -3.27 20.95
C ASN A 702 23.19 -2.20 20.04
N GLY A 703 21.96 -1.76 20.35
CA GLY A 703 21.21 -0.78 19.58
C GLY A 703 20.76 -1.27 18.19
N SER A 704 20.10 -0.40 17.45
CA SER A 704 19.70 -0.64 16.04
C SER A 704 19.94 0.59 15.18
N PHE A 705 20.29 0.42 13.92
CA PHE A 705 20.28 1.50 12.94
C PHE A 705 18.82 1.73 12.51
N ILE A 706 18.46 2.99 12.27
CA ILE A 706 17.10 3.37 11.86
C ILE A 706 17.15 4.26 10.63
N SER A 707 16.09 4.17 9.84
CA SER A 707 15.77 5.05 8.72
C SER A 707 14.24 5.02 8.53
N THR A 708 13.68 6.00 7.81
CA THR A 708 12.24 6.21 7.62
C THR A 708 11.91 6.39 6.16
N GLY A 709 10.80 5.84 5.69
CA GLY A 709 10.35 6.03 4.31
C GLY A 709 9.13 5.19 3.99
N ASP A 710 8.28 5.66 3.06
CA ASP A 710 7.13 4.93 2.53
C ASP A 710 7.57 3.80 1.57
N VAL A 711 8.18 2.78 2.17
CA VAL A 711 8.66 1.57 1.47
C VAL A 711 7.52 0.62 1.12
N MET A 712 6.28 0.92 1.53
CA MET A 712 5.09 0.11 1.23
C MET A 712 4.10 0.80 0.26
N GLY A 713 4.31 2.07 -0.07
CA GLY A 713 3.44 2.85 -0.98
C GLY A 713 2.07 3.17 -0.40
N GLN A 714 2.02 3.58 0.87
CA GLN A 714 0.81 3.81 1.67
C GLN A 714 0.67 5.24 2.19
N GLY A 715 1.45 6.19 1.67
CA GLY A 715 1.35 7.61 2.02
C GLY A 715 1.79 7.92 3.44
N ARG A 716 2.64 7.06 4.01
CA ARG A 716 3.10 6.99 5.40
C ARG A 716 4.47 6.33 5.42
N ASP A 717 5.39 6.80 6.24
CA ASP A 717 6.70 6.20 6.42
C ASP A 717 6.67 4.96 7.33
N GLN A 718 7.45 3.94 6.98
CA GLN A 718 7.76 2.83 7.88
C GLN A 718 9.13 3.05 8.50
N VAL A 719 9.32 2.58 9.73
CA VAL A 719 10.66 2.55 10.34
C VAL A 719 11.39 1.31 9.86
N ILE A 720 12.50 1.54 9.17
CA ILE A 720 13.42 0.50 8.71
C ILE A 720 14.49 0.32 9.78
N ILE A 721 14.63 -0.89 10.31
CA ILE A 721 15.47 -1.19 11.46
C ILE A 721 16.57 -2.18 11.07
N GLY A 722 17.80 -1.70 11.00
CA GLY A 722 19.00 -2.52 10.82
C GLY A 722 19.57 -3.00 12.16
N ALA A 723 19.90 -4.28 12.28
CA ALA A 723 20.40 -4.85 13.52
C ALA A 723 21.73 -4.22 14.00
N GLY A 724 21.92 -4.14 15.33
CA GLY A 724 23.18 -3.71 15.94
C GLY A 724 24.35 -4.68 15.74
N ALA A 725 25.55 -4.27 16.17
CA ALA A 725 26.74 -5.09 16.07
C ALA A 725 26.69 -6.31 17.00
N GLY A 726 27.22 -7.45 16.55
CA GLY A 726 27.17 -8.72 17.29
C GLY A 726 25.83 -9.45 17.19
N ARG A 727 25.01 -9.13 16.18
CA ARG A 727 23.71 -9.78 15.89
C ARG A 727 23.69 -10.35 14.47
N PRO A 728 22.82 -11.33 14.16
CA PRO A 728 22.58 -11.74 12.78
C PRO A 728 22.27 -10.53 11.90
N SER A 729 22.86 -10.48 10.70
CA SER A 729 22.74 -9.32 9.81
C SER A 729 21.31 -9.19 9.26
N ARG A 730 20.43 -8.52 9.99
CA ARG A 730 18.98 -8.46 9.78
C ARG A 730 18.48 -7.02 9.52
N VAL A 731 17.45 -6.93 8.69
CA VAL A 731 16.59 -5.75 8.52
C VAL A 731 15.14 -6.11 8.88
N GLN A 732 14.47 -5.22 9.60
CA GLN A 732 13.03 -5.26 9.84
C GLN A 732 12.37 -4.00 9.25
N VAL A 733 11.16 -4.15 8.69
CA VAL A 733 10.29 -3.04 8.27
C VAL A 733 9.12 -2.99 9.25
N VAL A 734 8.86 -1.85 9.87
CA VAL A 734 7.87 -1.71 10.95
C VAL A 734 6.90 -0.56 10.69
N ASP A 735 5.61 -0.86 10.72
CA ASP A 735 4.55 0.14 10.88
C ASP A 735 4.41 0.44 12.38
N MET A 736 4.61 1.71 12.75
CA MET A 736 4.62 2.17 14.14
C MET A 736 3.22 2.41 14.73
N VAL A 737 2.18 2.52 13.91
CA VAL A 737 0.78 2.67 14.37
C VAL A 737 0.16 1.32 14.68
N SER A 738 0.26 0.31 13.81
CA SER A 738 -0.11 -1.06 14.21
C SER A 738 0.92 -1.73 15.12
N LYS A 739 2.15 -1.17 15.20
CA LYS A 739 3.31 -1.70 15.93
C LYS A 739 3.71 -3.09 15.46
N ARG A 740 3.53 -3.37 14.15
CA ARG A 740 3.79 -4.67 13.53
C ARG A 740 5.00 -4.61 12.62
N VAL A 741 5.82 -5.65 12.72
CA VAL A 741 6.86 -5.96 11.73
C VAL A 741 6.15 -6.44 10.46
N LEU A 742 6.21 -5.64 9.40
CA LEU A 742 5.65 -5.93 8.08
C LEU A 742 6.56 -6.92 7.31
N ALA A 743 7.87 -6.78 7.46
CA ALA A 743 8.87 -7.67 6.88
C ALA A 743 10.10 -7.82 7.78
N ASN A 744 10.77 -8.97 7.67
CA ASN A 744 11.91 -9.36 8.49
C ASN A 744 12.81 -10.30 7.70
N PHE A 745 13.99 -9.83 7.30
CA PHE A 745 14.90 -10.58 6.42
C PHE A 745 16.36 -10.40 6.82
N ASN A 746 17.21 -11.35 6.41
CA ASN A 746 18.65 -11.29 6.64
C ASN A 746 19.36 -10.80 5.36
N VAL A 747 20.28 -9.85 5.50
CA VAL A 747 21.09 -9.26 4.40
C VAL A 747 22.49 -9.88 4.30
N SER A 748 22.90 -10.68 5.29
CA SER A 748 24.06 -11.57 5.14
C SER A 748 23.90 -12.84 5.97
N LEU A 749 24.65 -13.89 5.60
CA LEU A 749 24.68 -15.18 6.30
C LEU A 749 25.61 -15.17 7.54
N GLY A 750 25.86 -14.00 8.14
CA GLY A 750 26.80 -13.84 9.25
C GLY A 750 26.30 -12.97 10.40
N VAL A 751 26.89 -13.19 11.57
CA VAL A 751 26.77 -12.30 12.74
C VAL A 751 27.60 -11.04 12.43
N GLY A 752 26.91 -9.94 12.14
CA GLY A 752 27.50 -8.76 11.50
C GLY A 752 28.00 -7.70 12.48
N GLN A 753 28.87 -6.81 11.97
CA GLN A 753 29.29 -5.57 12.65
C GLN A 753 28.21 -4.47 12.55
N GLY A 754 26.94 -4.88 12.67
CA GLY A 754 25.75 -4.09 12.44
C GLY A 754 25.35 -4.01 10.96
N VAL A 755 24.05 -3.79 10.73
CA VAL A 755 23.49 -3.48 9.41
C VAL A 755 23.06 -2.03 9.41
N ARG A 756 23.70 -1.21 8.57
CA ARG A 756 23.22 0.13 8.28
C ARG A 756 22.08 0.05 7.27
N VAL A 757 21.09 0.91 7.43
CA VAL A 757 19.92 1.03 6.56
C VAL A 757 19.72 2.50 6.20
N SER A 758 19.26 2.74 4.98
CA SER A 758 18.85 4.06 4.49
C SER A 758 17.76 3.89 3.43
N THR A 759 17.04 4.97 3.10
CA THR A 759 15.81 4.94 2.29
C THR A 759 15.86 5.99 1.18
N THR A 760 15.58 5.57 -0.06
CA THR A 760 15.40 6.47 -1.21
C THR A 760 14.73 5.72 -2.34
N ASP A 761 13.90 6.38 -3.14
CA ASP A 761 13.55 5.86 -4.47
C ASP A 761 14.84 5.85 -5.31
N ILE A 762 15.30 4.67 -5.77
CA ILE A 762 16.54 4.54 -6.55
C ILE A 762 16.29 4.16 -8.02
N ASP A 763 15.19 3.47 -8.33
CA ASP A 763 14.85 3.09 -9.71
C ASP A 763 13.69 3.89 -10.34
N ARG A 764 13.14 4.86 -9.59
CA ARG A 764 12.18 5.89 -9.99
C ARG A 764 10.78 5.35 -10.32
N ASP A 765 10.35 4.28 -9.65
CA ASP A 765 8.97 3.76 -9.76
C ASP A 765 7.96 4.45 -8.82
N GLY A 766 8.40 5.47 -8.06
CA GLY A 766 7.55 6.19 -7.10
C GLY A 766 7.28 5.37 -5.83
N SER A 767 8.25 4.57 -5.41
CA SER A 767 8.29 3.86 -4.13
C SER A 767 9.61 4.20 -3.43
N VAL A 768 9.63 4.23 -2.11
CA VAL A 768 10.90 4.33 -1.39
C VAL A 768 11.55 2.95 -1.33
N ASP A 769 12.79 2.81 -1.82
CA ASP A 769 13.54 1.56 -1.74
C ASP A 769 14.41 1.50 -0.47
N ILE A 770 14.69 0.29 0.00
CA ILE A 770 15.56 0.06 1.16
C ILE A 770 16.98 -0.21 0.68
N LEU A 771 17.91 0.66 1.05
CA LEU A 771 19.35 0.41 0.95
C LEU A 771 19.85 -0.19 2.27
N SER A 772 20.68 -1.23 2.20
CA SER A 772 21.27 -1.86 3.38
C SER A 772 22.72 -2.28 3.15
N GLN A 773 23.54 -2.21 4.21
CA GLN A 773 24.92 -2.69 4.16
C GLN A 773 25.42 -3.19 5.52
N SER A 774 26.09 -4.33 5.53
CA SER A 774 26.95 -4.78 6.63
C SER A 774 28.42 -4.53 6.28
N GLN A 775 29.30 -4.33 7.27
CA GLN A 775 30.69 -3.89 7.03
C GLN A 775 31.53 -4.87 6.18
N THR A 776 31.06 -6.10 5.98
CA THR A 776 31.72 -7.16 5.20
C THR A 776 31.03 -7.48 3.86
N THR A 777 29.97 -6.76 3.49
CA THR A 777 29.19 -7.03 2.26
C THR A 777 29.11 -5.81 1.33
N ALA A 778 28.80 -6.07 0.06
CA ALA A 778 28.29 -5.04 -0.84
C ALA A 778 26.97 -4.46 -0.31
N THR A 779 26.61 -3.28 -0.81
CA THR A 779 25.31 -2.66 -0.56
C THR A 779 24.22 -3.42 -1.32
N GLN A 780 23.19 -3.86 -0.62
CA GLN A 780 22.01 -4.51 -1.18
C GLN A 780 20.84 -3.54 -1.19
N ALA A 781 20.10 -3.53 -2.29
CA ALA A 781 18.89 -2.72 -2.45
C ALA A 781 17.65 -3.61 -2.61
N PHE A 782 16.55 -3.22 -1.98
CA PHE A 782 15.28 -3.95 -1.98
C PHE A 782 14.15 -3.00 -2.38
N LYS A 783 13.35 -3.38 -3.37
CA LYS A 783 12.27 -2.56 -3.92
C LYS A 783 11.23 -2.18 -2.88
N GLY A 784 10.77 -0.94 -2.91
CA GLY A 784 9.51 -0.56 -2.28
C GLY A 784 8.33 -1.40 -2.80
N LYS A 785 7.25 -1.45 -2.02
CA LYS A 785 5.96 -2.18 -2.23
C LYS A 785 6.08 -3.71 -2.32
N THR A 786 7.19 -4.26 -2.80
CA THR A 786 7.41 -5.70 -3.06
C THR A 786 8.48 -6.32 -2.18
N LEU A 787 9.45 -5.53 -1.69
CA LEU A 787 10.63 -5.95 -0.92
C LEU A 787 11.49 -7.00 -1.65
N ALA A 788 11.37 -7.08 -2.98
CA ALA A 788 12.21 -7.91 -3.83
C ALA A 788 13.61 -7.29 -3.93
N GLY A 789 14.66 -8.12 -3.86
CA GLY A 789 16.03 -7.65 -4.05
C GLY A 789 16.27 -7.14 -5.47
N ILE A 790 16.68 -5.88 -5.61
CA ILE A 790 17.09 -5.26 -6.88
C ILE A 790 18.45 -5.81 -7.33
N GLY A 791 19.33 -6.11 -6.35
CA GLY A 791 20.64 -6.71 -6.55
C GLY A 791 21.70 -6.13 -5.60
N GLU A 792 22.97 -6.45 -5.85
CA GLU A 792 24.09 -5.68 -5.31
C GLU A 792 24.26 -4.40 -6.13
N ILE A 793 24.19 -3.23 -5.49
CA ILE A 793 24.60 -1.99 -6.16
C ILE A 793 26.12 -2.01 -6.26
N SER A 794 26.65 -2.30 -7.45
CA SER A 794 28.08 -2.21 -7.75
C SER A 794 28.51 -0.74 -7.89
N THR A 795 28.37 -0.01 -6.79
CA THR A 795 29.08 1.23 -6.52
C THR A 795 30.56 1.09 -6.88
N GLY A 796 31.14 2.17 -7.43
CA GLY A 796 32.51 2.15 -7.98
C GLY A 796 33.55 1.64 -6.98
N SER A 797 34.68 1.13 -7.47
CA SER A 797 35.68 0.34 -6.72
C SER A 797 36.09 0.87 -5.33
N ASN A 798 36.05 2.17 -5.10
CA ASN A 798 36.33 2.81 -3.81
C ASN A 798 35.25 2.53 -2.73
N LEU A 799 33.98 2.40 -3.11
CA LEU A 799 32.85 2.17 -2.20
C LEU A 799 32.73 0.71 -1.74
N ARG A 800 33.33 -0.24 -2.48
CA ARG A 800 33.46 -1.65 -2.04
C ARG A 800 34.36 -1.86 -0.81
N ARG A 801 34.99 -0.80 -0.27
CA ARG A 801 35.83 -0.83 0.95
C ARG A 801 35.44 0.20 2.02
N GLY A 802 34.60 1.19 1.70
CA GLY A 802 34.17 2.24 2.62
C GLY A 802 32.66 2.21 2.77
N GLY A 803 32.17 1.59 3.84
CA GLY A 803 30.73 1.38 4.04
C GLY A 803 29.91 2.66 4.19
N ILE A 804 28.63 2.55 3.85
CA ILE A 804 27.67 3.64 3.77
C ILE A 804 27.47 4.39 5.10
N LYS A 805 27.60 5.71 5.05
CA LYS A 805 26.75 6.65 5.79
C LYS A 805 25.98 7.44 4.72
N VAL A 806 24.67 7.21 4.62
CA VAL A 806 23.70 7.85 3.69
C VAL A 806 22.51 8.26 4.53
#